data_AF-A0A2N2JJX5-F1
#
_entry.id   AF-A0A2N2JJX5-F1
#
_cell.length_a   1.000
_cell.length_b   1.000
_cell.length_c   1.000
_cell.angle_alpha   90.00
_cell.angle_beta   90.00
_cell.angle_gamma   90.00
#
_symmetry.space_group_name_H-M   'P 1'
#
loop_
_entity.id
_entity.type
_entity.pdbx_description
1 polymer ?
#
loop_
_entity_poly.entity_id
_entity_poly.type
_entity_poly.pdbx_seq_one_letter_code
_entity_poly.pdbx_strand_id
1 'polypeptide(L)'
;MTRMMPRWTAVAAVALTAAGIGAGCQSSEPQEREGAWAHVPVPAEHMPHYSFFDQPFEDGPAVTRACLECHEDAATHVMKTAHWRWEGELSQVPGHDEPVRIGKKNTVNNFCIGIRSNWAACTTCHIGYGWKDESFDFEDPTLVDCLGCHDGSGTYAKQGKGAGLPDPSVDLLAVARSVGRPGRTNCGGCHFNGGGGNGVKHGDLDMSMTNPGERVDVHMGRLEMTCVDCHQTKDHNIPGRSMSVSVTDTNRVSCTDCHDGARVHEDPRLEAHTAKVACQACHIPAMAVEEPTKLDWDWSEAGKDLDITDPHVYLKIKGRFTYGENVTPEYAWYNGTSSHYIIGDVMDPTQTTLIAAPLGDRQDPKAKLWPFKIHHAKQPYDKVNKTLLVPNVHGPEGFWTKFDWKTALKNGAAANGLEFSGEFDFAPTDMYWPLSHMVAPKERALSCRDCHGPRGRLDWKALGYDADPLGVEPFEHDTVELLDADGTSVAESGEPVSLRESCSACHDLDDADFAANHGYHRGLGDLGLDQARASLLPYGPEPAPKEGESNCLLCHLANANEGARRAALGSGQAKWAVTATLVGTGLVTAKDGGGFTWDADAFDGGEAKLALGPPREENCGACHGRVHNTPEPLTLNLGGDDAVTEQTGQVFSYQKVRVSGLNLKDKDTLRRSWDIHAERLVTCAECHYADEVPKRLASTTPDHPAREGARRDCQSCHAVANTHGWMDQREEHFAALSCEACHIPRLYAPAQELVDRTVLGPDGRPLVTRRGFEEVDGEDFLTGWTPTLLPQREGGKLAPFNLVTTVAWVDGPSWAPVSDATLRAAWFVGDAFRPELVAALDRDRDGALSEGELRLDTPEQQKAVRTALIAAGVRDPRLVAQVDAHAIHHNVALGEWATRDCTACHSDAFFGTRRPAASVSLAPYLPAGVTPVLRDRGEGRLDGAVTRDASGAFQFTPSSASTTAEGGSR
;
A
#
# COMPACT_ATOMS: atom_id res chain seq x y z
N MET A 1 8.12 -10.54 -47.55
CA MET A 1 6.73 -10.27 -47.98
C MET A 1 6.18 -9.20 -47.09
N THR A 2 6.02 -8.02 -47.69
CA THR A 2 5.66 -6.73 -47.10
C THR A 2 4.14 -6.60 -46.96
N ARG A 3 3.65 -6.05 -45.85
CA ARG A 3 2.36 -5.33 -45.80
C ARG A 3 2.52 -4.06 -44.96
N MET A 4 2.50 -2.93 -45.66
CA MET A 4 2.39 -1.57 -45.14
C MET A 4 0.93 -1.27 -44.79
N MET A 5 0.70 -0.47 -43.75
CA MET A 5 -0.50 0.36 -43.58
C MET A 5 -0.11 1.79 -43.15
N PRO A 6 -0.88 2.83 -43.53
CA PRO A 6 -0.38 4.18 -43.73
C PRO A 6 -0.54 5.11 -42.52
N ARG A 7 0.47 5.96 -42.31
CA ARG A 7 0.40 7.13 -41.40
C ARG A 7 -0.28 8.30 -42.10
N TRP A 8 -1.31 8.85 -41.47
CA TRP A 8 -1.92 10.12 -41.84
C TRP A 8 -1.13 11.26 -41.19
N THR A 9 -0.52 12.12 -42.01
CA THR A 9 0.06 13.41 -41.59
C THR A 9 -0.97 14.51 -41.83
N ALA A 10 -1.53 15.08 -40.76
CA ALA A 10 -2.29 16.32 -40.81
C ALA A 10 -1.32 17.51 -40.60
N VAL A 11 -1.14 18.32 -41.63
CA VAL A 11 -0.42 19.60 -41.56
C VAL A 11 -1.41 20.68 -41.17
N ALA A 12 -1.33 21.19 -39.95
CA ALA A 12 -2.05 22.40 -39.53
C ALA A 12 -1.13 23.61 -39.73
N ALA A 13 -1.49 24.46 -40.69
CA ALA A 13 -0.85 25.75 -40.90
C ALA A 13 -1.34 26.74 -39.83
N VAL A 14 -0.45 27.15 -38.92
CA VAL A 14 -0.70 28.25 -37.99
C VAL A 14 -0.16 29.54 -38.62
N ALA A 15 -1.06 30.47 -38.92
CA ALA A 15 -0.73 31.82 -39.36
C ALA A 15 -0.19 32.64 -38.17
N LEU A 16 1.06 33.09 -38.26
CA LEU A 16 1.61 34.08 -37.34
C LEU A 16 1.06 35.47 -37.68
N THR A 17 0.19 36.01 -36.82
CA THR A 17 -0.05 37.45 -36.71
C THR A 17 0.91 38.03 -35.69
N ALA A 18 1.87 38.85 -36.16
CA ALA A 18 2.78 39.61 -35.33
C ALA A 18 2.03 40.78 -34.65
N ALA A 19 1.76 40.67 -33.36
CA ALA A 19 1.44 41.79 -32.50
C ALA A 19 2.62 42.01 -31.54
N GLY A 20 3.33 43.13 -31.73
CA GLY A 20 4.43 43.54 -30.88
C GLY A 20 3.92 43.88 -29.48
N ILE A 21 4.31 43.07 -28.51
CA ILE A 21 4.32 43.44 -27.10
C ILE A 21 5.79 43.45 -26.69
N GLY A 22 6.31 44.64 -26.42
CA GLY A 22 7.63 44.82 -25.84
C GLY A 22 7.63 44.21 -24.44
N ALA A 23 8.14 42.99 -24.32
CA ALA A 23 8.48 42.40 -23.03
C ALA A 23 9.75 43.12 -22.52
N GLY A 24 9.56 44.03 -21.57
CA GLY A 24 10.65 44.45 -20.72
C GLY A 24 11.19 43.22 -20.00
N CYS A 25 12.49 42.96 -20.15
CA CYS A 25 13.21 42.02 -19.29
C CYS A 25 13.19 42.58 -17.87
N GLN A 26 12.15 42.23 -17.11
CA GLN A 26 12.23 42.24 -15.67
C GLN A 26 13.07 41.01 -15.29
N SER A 27 14.32 41.26 -14.89
CA SER A 27 15.08 40.30 -14.10
C SER A 27 14.24 39.93 -12.89
N SER A 28 13.67 38.74 -12.89
CA SER A 28 13.08 38.14 -11.69
C SER A 28 14.18 38.10 -10.63
N GLU A 29 13.98 38.78 -9.50
CA GLU A 29 14.83 38.60 -8.33
C GLU A 29 14.87 37.10 -7.97
N PRO A 30 16.02 36.55 -7.53
CA PRO A 30 16.09 35.15 -7.11
C PRO A 30 15.08 34.90 -5.99
N GLN A 31 14.11 34.02 -6.25
CA GLN A 31 13.17 33.57 -5.23
C GLN A 31 13.97 32.87 -4.11
N GLU A 32 13.77 33.27 -2.85
CA GLU A 32 14.41 32.60 -1.71
C GLU A 32 14.05 31.11 -1.72
N ARG A 33 15.06 30.23 -1.66
CA ARG A 33 14.85 28.77 -1.57
C ARG A 33 14.44 28.45 -0.14
N GLU A 34 13.26 27.86 0.05
CA GLU A 34 12.73 27.47 1.35
C GLU A 34 12.74 25.94 1.55
N GLY A 35 12.63 25.49 2.81
CA GLY A 35 12.55 24.09 3.19
C GLY A 35 13.78 23.29 2.72
N ALA A 36 13.56 22.08 2.21
CA ALA A 36 14.65 21.20 1.79
C ALA A 36 15.51 21.78 0.64
N TRP A 37 14.94 22.67 -0.18
CA TRP A 37 15.67 23.31 -1.28
C TRP A 37 16.68 24.35 -0.82
N ALA A 38 16.57 24.85 0.42
CA ALA A 38 17.56 25.77 1.01
C ALA A 38 18.95 25.10 1.15
N HIS A 39 18.97 23.78 1.28
CA HIS A 39 20.21 23.00 1.49
C HIS A 39 20.82 22.44 0.21
N VAL A 40 20.10 22.54 -0.92
CA VAL A 40 20.60 22.11 -2.22
C VAL A 40 21.49 23.22 -2.79
N PRO A 41 22.76 22.92 -3.14
CA PRO A 41 23.69 23.93 -3.59
C PRO A 41 23.23 24.58 -4.89
N VAL A 42 23.53 25.87 -5.05
CA VAL A 42 23.41 26.54 -6.34
C VAL A 42 24.63 26.16 -7.19
N PRO A 43 24.46 25.58 -8.39
CA PRO A 43 25.59 25.29 -9.26
C PRO A 43 26.40 26.55 -9.56
N ALA A 44 27.72 26.50 -9.39
CA ALA A 44 28.59 27.58 -9.80
C ALA A 44 28.52 27.78 -11.33
N GLU A 45 28.63 29.04 -11.78
CA GLU A 45 28.73 29.35 -13.21
C GLU A 45 29.99 28.68 -13.79
N HIS A 46 29.79 27.92 -14.87
CA HIS A 46 30.86 27.19 -15.53
C HIS A 46 31.43 28.02 -16.70
N MET A 47 32.75 28.18 -16.75
CA MET A 47 33.44 28.77 -17.90
C MET A 47 33.51 27.75 -19.05
N PRO A 48 32.96 28.05 -20.24
CA PRO A 48 33.05 27.14 -21.38
C PRO A 48 34.48 26.91 -21.85
N HIS A 49 34.84 25.65 -22.14
CA HIS A 49 36.22 25.26 -22.49
C HIS A 49 36.50 25.25 -24.01
N TYR A 50 35.50 25.50 -24.86
CA TYR A 50 35.60 25.33 -26.31
C TYR A 50 36.71 26.16 -26.99
N SER A 51 37.11 27.29 -26.41
CA SER A 51 38.10 28.22 -26.97
C SER A 51 39.53 27.97 -26.51
N PHE A 52 39.79 27.02 -25.62
CA PHE A 52 41.12 26.81 -25.02
C PHE A 52 41.97 25.76 -25.74
N PHE A 53 41.35 24.87 -26.51
CA PHE A 53 42.04 23.79 -27.19
C PHE A 53 41.74 23.85 -28.68
N ASP A 54 42.74 23.99 -29.55
CA ASP A 54 42.55 24.11 -31.00
C ASP A 54 43.18 22.98 -31.80
N GLN A 55 43.88 22.06 -31.13
CA GLN A 55 44.58 20.93 -31.73
C GLN A 55 44.10 19.61 -31.10
N PRO A 56 44.06 18.51 -31.87
CA PRO A 56 43.75 17.18 -31.33
C PRO A 56 44.74 16.75 -30.26
N PHE A 57 44.27 15.94 -29.30
CA PHE A 57 45.11 15.28 -28.29
C PHE A 57 45.50 13.87 -28.75
N GLU A 58 46.74 13.47 -28.46
CA GLU A 58 47.26 12.14 -28.79
C GLU A 58 46.64 11.04 -27.91
N ASP A 59 46.48 11.31 -26.62
CA ASP A 59 45.99 10.36 -25.63
C ASP A 59 45.33 11.07 -24.43
N GLY A 60 44.76 10.29 -23.51
CA GLY A 60 44.15 10.80 -22.27
C GLY A 60 45.12 11.64 -21.41
N PRO A 61 46.34 11.17 -21.10
CA PRO A 61 47.34 11.95 -20.37
C PRO A 61 47.70 13.29 -21.02
N ALA A 62 47.69 13.42 -22.35
CA ALA A 62 47.87 14.70 -23.04
C ALA A 62 46.76 15.70 -22.72
N VAL A 63 45.51 15.24 -22.62
CA VAL A 63 44.39 16.07 -22.17
C VAL A 63 44.61 16.51 -20.73
N THR A 64 44.94 15.59 -19.83
CA THR A 64 45.17 15.92 -18.41
C THR A 64 46.28 16.94 -18.24
N ARG A 65 47.41 16.79 -18.94
CA ARG A 65 48.49 17.80 -18.92
C ARG A 65 48.00 19.19 -19.31
N ALA A 66 47.16 19.30 -20.34
CA ALA A 66 46.58 20.57 -20.76
C ALA A 66 45.58 21.14 -19.72
N CYS A 67 44.75 20.30 -19.10
CA CYS A 67 43.86 20.73 -18.01
C CYS A 67 44.64 21.29 -16.82
N LEU A 68 45.79 20.71 -16.48
CA LEU A 68 46.60 21.11 -15.34
C LEU A 68 47.30 22.46 -15.51
N GLU A 69 47.33 23.04 -16.72
CA GLU A 69 47.82 24.40 -16.95
C GLU A 69 46.93 25.47 -16.29
N CYS A 70 45.67 25.16 -16.01
CA CYS A 70 44.71 26.06 -15.33
C CYS A 70 44.12 25.47 -14.05
N HIS A 71 44.20 24.14 -13.86
CA HIS A 71 43.65 23.42 -12.71
C HIS A 71 44.74 22.70 -11.90
N GLU A 72 45.81 23.41 -11.54
CA GLU A 72 47.02 22.87 -10.92
C GLU A 72 46.74 21.99 -9.67
N ASP A 73 45.77 22.37 -8.85
CA ASP A 73 45.42 21.65 -7.62
C ASP A 73 44.47 20.46 -7.84
N ALA A 74 43.78 20.39 -8.99
CA ALA A 74 42.69 19.44 -9.19
C ALA A 74 43.15 17.99 -9.14
N ALA A 75 44.26 17.64 -9.83
CA ALA A 75 44.82 16.30 -9.75
C ALA A 75 45.28 15.97 -8.32
N THR A 76 45.96 16.91 -7.65
CA THR A 76 46.40 16.73 -6.25
C THR A 76 45.24 16.46 -5.29
N HIS A 77 44.10 17.13 -5.49
CA HIS A 77 42.86 16.89 -4.76
C HIS A 77 42.31 15.48 -5.03
N VAL A 78 42.13 15.13 -6.31
CA VAL A 78 41.63 13.81 -6.74
C VAL A 78 42.51 12.66 -6.22
N MET A 79 43.83 12.81 -6.28
CA MET A 79 44.81 11.77 -5.90
C MET A 79 44.81 11.42 -4.41
N LYS A 80 44.17 12.25 -3.57
CA LYS A 80 43.96 11.99 -2.14
C LYS A 80 42.70 11.19 -1.85
N THR A 81 41.85 10.96 -2.85
CA THR A 81 40.52 10.36 -2.68
C THR A 81 40.51 8.86 -2.90
N ALA A 82 39.45 8.21 -2.43
CA ALA A 82 39.19 6.80 -2.68
C ALA A 82 38.90 6.49 -4.17
N HIS A 83 38.46 7.48 -4.98
CA HIS A 83 38.26 7.26 -6.41
C HIS A 83 39.59 7.01 -7.14
N TRP A 84 40.66 7.72 -6.73
CA TRP A 84 42.01 7.51 -7.26
C TRP A 84 42.70 6.32 -6.61
N ARG A 85 42.77 6.27 -5.28
CA ARG A 85 43.55 5.25 -4.57
C ARG A 85 42.88 3.88 -4.58
N TRP A 86 41.55 3.83 -4.75
CA TRP A 86 40.70 2.65 -4.48
C TRP A 86 40.95 2.07 -3.07
N GLU A 87 41.40 2.92 -2.16
CA GLU A 87 41.70 2.63 -0.76
C GLU A 87 41.17 3.80 0.08
N GLY A 88 40.59 3.47 1.22
CA GLY A 88 40.19 4.43 2.23
C GLY A 88 41.32 4.73 3.23
N GLU A 89 40.91 5.33 4.33
CA GLU A 89 41.77 5.56 5.48
C GLU A 89 42.09 4.26 6.21
N LEU A 90 43.19 4.28 6.96
CA LEU A 90 43.58 3.18 7.83
C LEU A 90 42.54 3.06 8.95
N SER A 91 41.87 1.91 9.05
CA SER A 91 40.71 1.72 9.93
C SER A 91 40.83 0.46 10.76
N GLN A 92 40.33 0.49 12.00
CA GLN A 92 40.22 -0.72 12.81
C GLN A 92 39.09 -1.59 12.25
N VAL A 93 39.43 -2.80 11.80
CA VAL A 93 38.45 -3.78 11.33
C VAL A 93 38.07 -4.68 12.51
N PRO A 94 36.77 -4.85 12.82
CA PRO A 94 36.34 -5.77 13.87
C PRO A 94 36.92 -7.17 13.66
N GLY A 95 37.55 -7.73 14.69
CA GLY A 95 38.20 -9.05 14.63
C GLY A 95 39.69 -9.03 14.28
N HIS A 96 40.29 -7.87 14.02
CA HIS A 96 41.71 -7.72 13.73
C HIS A 96 42.41 -6.89 14.80
N ASP A 97 43.66 -7.23 15.11
CA ASP A 97 44.49 -6.50 16.07
C ASP A 97 45.03 -5.19 15.48
N GLU A 98 45.48 -5.24 14.21
CA GLU A 98 46.09 -4.09 13.53
C GLU A 98 45.10 -3.40 12.57
N PRO A 99 45.14 -2.07 12.46
CA PRO A 99 44.36 -1.32 11.48
C PRO A 99 44.70 -1.72 10.03
N VAL A 100 43.69 -1.75 9.15
CA VAL A 100 43.82 -2.13 7.74
C VAL A 100 43.24 -1.04 6.83
N ARG A 101 43.85 -0.84 5.66
CA ARG A 101 43.27 0.01 4.59
C ARG A 101 42.29 -0.81 3.76
N ILE A 102 41.02 -0.50 3.93
CA ILE A 102 39.92 -1.10 3.18
C ILE A 102 39.59 -0.24 1.96
N GLY A 103 39.29 -0.89 0.85
CA GLY A 103 38.82 -0.28 -0.38
C GLY A 103 38.92 -1.28 -1.53
N LYS A 104 38.34 -0.95 -2.69
CA LYS A 104 38.26 -1.83 -3.86
C LYS A 104 39.61 -2.46 -4.27
N LYS A 105 40.73 -1.81 -3.97
CA LYS A 105 42.09 -2.32 -4.22
C LYS A 105 42.46 -3.56 -3.39
N ASN A 106 41.94 -3.66 -2.16
CA ASN A 106 42.36 -4.63 -1.15
C ASN A 106 41.22 -5.49 -0.58
N THR A 107 39.97 -5.17 -0.88
CA THR A 107 38.81 -5.95 -0.45
C THR A 107 38.41 -7.00 -1.47
N VAL A 108 37.86 -8.11 -0.99
CA VAL A 108 37.10 -9.04 -1.83
C VAL A 108 35.62 -8.65 -1.85
N ASN A 109 34.94 -8.99 -2.94
CA ASN A 109 33.49 -9.05 -3.00
C ASN A 109 33.07 -10.46 -3.42
N ASN A 110 31.77 -10.71 -3.51
CA ASN A 110 31.25 -11.99 -3.98
C ASN A 110 30.64 -11.91 -5.39
N PHE A 111 31.04 -10.91 -6.19
CA PHE A 111 30.73 -10.78 -7.62
C PHE A 111 31.92 -11.24 -8.47
N CYS A 112 32.76 -10.30 -8.92
CA CYS A 112 34.01 -10.58 -9.66
C CYS A 112 35.19 -10.88 -8.73
N ILE A 113 34.94 -11.04 -7.44
CA ILE A 113 35.86 -11.45 -6.37
C ILE A 113 36.92 -10.41 -6.02
N GLY A 114 37.86 -10.06 -6.89
CA GLY A 114 38.94 -9.13 -6.54
C GLY A 114 39.73 -8.60 -7.73
N ILE A 115 40.38 -7.44 -7.53
CA ILE A 115 41.12 -6.72 -8.57
C ILE A 115 42.53 -7.24 -8.78
N ARG A 116 43.26 -7.67 -7.74
CA ARG A 116 44.67 -8.07 -7.89
C ARG A 116 44.74 -9.29 -8.81
N SER A 117 45.65 -9.26 -9.79
CA SER A 117 45.73 -10.11 -10.99
C SER A 117 44.73 -9.80 -12.13
N ASN A 118 43.76 -8.91 -11.94
CA ASN A 118 42.66 -8.62 -12.88
C ASN A 118 42.56 -7.14 -13.29
N TRP A 119 43.57 -6.32 -12.98
CA TRP A 119 43.53 -4.85 -13.09
C TRP A 119 42.92 -4.34 -14.39
N ALA A 120 43.49 -4.68 -15.56
CA ALA A 120 43.07 -4.12 -16.84
C ALA A 120 41.55 -4.25 -17.13
N ALA A 121 40.92 -5.35 -16.69
CA ALA A 121 39.48 -5.56 -16.82
C ALA A 121 38.67 -4.71 -15.81
N CYS A 122 39.18 -4.54 -14.59
CA CYS A 122 38.50 -3.83 -13.52
C CYS A 122 38.66 -2.30 -13.60
N THR A 123 39.83 -1.84 -14.01
CA THR A 123 40.26 -0.43 -14.04
C THR A 123 39.72 0.34 -15.24
N THR A 124 38.93 -0.30 -16.12
CA THR A 124 37.99 0.43 -16.99
C THR A 124 37.08 1.38 -16.19
N CYS A 125 36.79 1.08 -14.92
CA CYS A 125 36.04 1.97 -14.02
C CYS A 125 36.93 2.81 -13.08
N HIS A 126 38.25 2.80 -13.23
CA HIS A 126 39.16 3.64 -12.42
C HIS A 126 39.27 5.02 -13.07
N ILE A 127 39.39 6.09 -12.27
CA ILE A 127 39.54 7.46 -12.78
C ILE A 127 41.00 7.79 -13.13
N GLY A 128 41.70 6.85 -13.72
CA GLY A 128 43.08 7.00 -14.14
C GLY A 128 43.41 6.20 -15.39
N TYR A 129 44.51 6.56 -16.03
CA TYR A 129 44.95 6.02 -17.31
C TYR A 129 46.10 5.02 -17.13
N GLY A 130 45.87 3.76 -17.49
CA GLY A 130 46.94 2.76 -17.62
C GLY A 130 47.20 1.88 -16.39
N TRP A 131 46.28 1.82 -15.43
CA TRP A 131 46.42 0.91 -14.27
C TRP A 131 46.18 -0.55 -14.67
N LYS A 132 47.23 -1.19 -15.20
CA LYS A 132 47.20 -2.56 -15.76
C LYS A 132 47.79 -3.63 -14.84
N ASP A 133 48.58 -3.24 -13.84
CA ASP A 133 49.26 -4.12 -12.88
C ASP A 133 49.65 -3.35 -11.60
N GLU A 134 50.46 -3.97 -10.73
CA GLU A 134 50.93 -3.39 -9.47
C GLU A 134 51.88 -2.20 -9.63
N SER A 135 52.47 -1.99 -10.82
CA SER A 135 53.49 -0.96 -11.06
C SER A 135 52.93 0.42 -11.39
N PHE A 136 51.61 0.60 -11.30
CA PHE A 136 50.94 1.88 -11.59
C PHE A 136 51.40 2.99 -10.64
N ASP A 137 51.81 4.13 -11.21
CA ASP A 137 52.30 5.27 -10.44
C ASP A 137 51.13 6.12 -9.93
N PHE A 138 50.76 5.93 -8.67
CA PHE A 138 49.72 6.71 -8.01
C PHE A 138 50.16 8.14 -7.64
N GLU A 139 51.42 8.50 -7.87
CA GLU A 139 51.97 9.83 -7.62
C GLU A 139 52.12 10.68 -8.89
N ASP A 140 51.84 10.12 -10.08
CA ASP A 140 51.84 10.88 -11.34
C ASP A 140 50.48 11.57 -11.58
N PRO A 141 50.38 12.91 -11.46
CA PRO A 141 49.13 13.63 -11.66
C PRO A 141 48.64 13.61 -13.12
N THR A 142 49.52 13.35 -14.08
CA THR A 142 49.16 13.32 -15.51
C THR A 142 48.34 12.09 -15.88
N LEU A 143 48.31 11.08 -15.01
CA LEU A 143 47.53 9.86 -15.19
C LEU A 143 46.09 9.98 -14.67
N VAL A 144 45.70 11.10 -14.05
CA VAL A 144 44.32 11.35 -13.62
C VAL A 144 43.41 11.50 -14.85
N ASP A 145 42.29 10.79 -14.87
CA ASP A 145 41.26 10.97 -15.89
C ASP A 145 40.24 12.04 -15.45
N CYS A 146 40.40 13.24 -15.98
CA CYS A 146 39.46 14.34 -15.78
C CYS A 146 38.15 14.15 -16.56
N LEU A 147 38.19 13.46 -17.71
CA LEU A 147 37.09 13.40 -18.66
C LEU A 147 35.98 12.44 -18.22
N GLY A 148 36.33 11.34 -17.55
CA GLY A 148 35.35 10.36 -17.06
C GLY A 148 34.25 10.97 -16.18
N CYS A 149 34.57 12.03 -15.43
CA CYS A 149 33.60 12.72 -14.57
C CYS A 149 33.04 14.00 -15.21
N HIS A 150 33.80 14.67 -16.08
CA HIS A 150 33.47 16.01 -16.54
C HIS A 150 33.01 16.10 -17.99
N ASP A 151 33.04 15.02 -18.79
CA ASP A 151 32.55 15.04 -20.16
C ASP A 151 31.12 15.59 -20.27
N GLY A 152 30.92 16.63 -21.07
CA GLY A 152 29.61 17.23 -21.35
C GLY A 152 29.05 16.86 -22.72
N SER A 153 29.80 16.17 -23.59
CA SER A 153 29.31 15.74 -24.90
C SER A 153 28.50 14.45 -24.82
N GLY A 154 28.74 13.63 -23.80
CA GLY A 154 28.16 12.29 -23.67
C GLY A 154 28.80 11.26 -24.59
N THR A 155 29.97 11.56 -25.17
CA THR A 155 30.68 10.68 -26.11
C THR A 155 31.96 10.08 -25.54
N TYR A 156 32.41 10.51 -24.36
CA TYR A 156 33.58 9.91 -23.73
C TYR A 156 33.29 8.47 -23.29
N ALA A 157 34.12 7.55 -23.73
CA ALA A 157 34.07 6.15 -23.35
C ALA A 157 35.47 5.62 -23.08
N LYS A 158 35.59 4.72 -22.12
CA LYS A 158 36.83 4.00 -21.83
C LYS A 158 36.85 2.69 -22.60
N GLN A 159 38.03 2.32 -23.07
CA GLN A 159 38.25 1.04 -23.71
C GLN A 159 37.93 -0.10 -22.75
N GLY A 160 37.05 -1.01 -23.20
CA GLY A 160 36.69 -2.21 -22.44
C GLY A 160 37.92 -3.08 -22.17
N LYS A 161 38.19 -3.38 -20.90
CA LYS A 161 39.40 -4.11 -20.45
C LYS A 161 40.73 -3.42 -20.83
N GLY A 162 40.70 -2.12 -21.13
CA GLY A 162 41.85 -1.32 -21.57
C GLY A 162 42.56 -0.56 -20.47
N ALA A 163 42.45 -0.98 -19.20
CA ALA A 163 43.14 -0.36 -18.08
C ALA A 163 42.85 1.15 -17.88
N GLY A 164 41.61 1.58 -18.16
CA GLY A 164 41.17 2.96 -17.99
C GLY A 164 41.48 3.90 -19.17
N LEU A 165 42.19 3.43 -20.20
CA LEU A 165 42.47 4.22 -21.41
C LEU A 165 41.18 4.60 -22.15
N PRO A 166 41.12 5.79 -22.80
CA PRO A 166 40.01 6.14 -23.67
C PRO A 166 39.86 5.14 -24.82
N ASP A 167 38.64 4.90 -25.27
CA ASP A 167 38.42 4.12 -26.49
C ASP A 167 39.02 4.87 -27.70
N PRO A 168 39.75 4.19 -28.61
CA PRO A 168 40.34 4.83 -29.78
C PRO A 168 39.35 5.57 -30.70
N SER A 169 38.04 5.28 -30.62
CA SER A 169 37.02 5.99 -31.39
C SER A 169 36.63 7.36 -30.81
N VAL A 170 37.07 7.70 -29.60
CA VAL A 170 36.70 8.95 -28.93
C VAL A 170 37.44 10.14 -29.52
N ASP A 171 36.70 11.17 -29.93
CA ASP A 171 37.28 12.48 -30.25
C ASP A 171 37.62 13.23 -28.95
N LEU A 172 38.86 13.09 -28.49
CA LEU A 172 39.34 13.70 -27.26
C LEU A 172 39.29 15.24 -27.28
N LEU A 173 39.42 15.86 -28.46
CA LEU A 173 39.32 17.31 -28.58
C LEU A 173 37.88 17.77 -28.36
N ALA A 174 36.92 17.09 -28.99
CA ALA A 174 35.50 17.40 -28.80
C ALA A 174 35.07 17.22 -27.34
N VAL A 175 35.51 16.13 -26.70
CA VAL A 175 35.24 15.86 -25.28
C VAL A 175 35.86 16.94 -24.39
N ALA A 176 37.16 17.23 -24.54
CA ALA A 176 37.87 18.22 -23.73
C ALA A 176 37.26 19.63 -23.84
N ARG A 177 36.71 20.00 -25.01
CA ARG A 177 36.01 21.27 -25.22
C ARG A 177 34.62 21.32 -24.58
N SER A 178 34.03 20.17 -24.30
CA SER A 178 32.67 20.04 -23.75
C SER A 178 32.62 19.91 -22.23
N VAL A 179 33.78 19.81 -21.56
CA VAL A 179 33.83 19.52 -20.13
C VAL A 179 32.99 20.49 -19.32
N GLY A 180 32.33 19.98 -18.29
CA GLY A 180 31.36 20.74 -17.50
C GLY A 180 31.13 20.17 -16.11
N ARG A 181 30.04 20.60 -15.49
CA ARG A 181 29.57 20.03 -14.23
C ARG A 181 29.13 18.57 -14.46
N PRO A 182 29.53 17.61 -13.61
CA PRO A 182 29.15 16.21 -13.79
C PRO A 182 27.63 15.99 -13.84
N GLY A 183 27.18 15.28 -14.86
CA GLY A 183 25.82 14.75 -14.98
C GLY A 183 25.71 13.30 -14.48
N ARG A 184 24.50 12.75 -14.50
CA ARG A 184 24.23 11.36 -14.05
C ARG A 184 24.93 10.32 -14.94
N THR A 185 25.08 10.59 -16.24
CA THR A 185 25.77 9.71 -17.19
C THR A 185 27.26 9.54 -16.85
N ASN A 186 27.93 10.60 -16.37
CA ASN A 186 29.34 10.55 -16.01
C ASN A 186 29.57 9.58 -14.83
N CYS A 187 28.82 9.75 -13.74
CA CYS A 187 28.86 8.86 -12.58
C CYS A 187 28.41 7.43 -12.97
N GLY A 188 27.33 7.36 -13.76
CA GLY A 188 26.71 6.12 -14.23
C GLY A 188 27.61 5.23 -15.08
N GLY A 189 28.53 5.82 -15.84
CA GLY A 189 29.51 5.07 -16.65
C GLY A 189 30.28 4.02 -15.84
N CYS A 190 30.47 4.25 -14.53
CA CYS A 190 31.06 3.28 -13.62
C CYS A 190 30.05 2.69 -12.63
N HIS A 191 29.16 3.49 -12.05
CA HIS A 191 28.31 3.07 -10.93
C HIS A 191 27.12 2.19 -11.34
N PHE A 192 26.59 2.36 -12.56
CA PHE A 192 25.44 1.59 -13.06
C PHE A 192 25.84 0.20 -13.58
N ASN A 193 27.12 0.01 -13.95
CA ASN A 193 27.62 -1.20 -14.62
C ASN A 193 28.49 -2.11 -13.73
N GLY A 194 28.48 -1.88 -12.42
CA GLY A 194 29.26 -2.66 -11.45
C GLY A 194 28.90 -4.15 -11.46
N GLY A 195 29.87 -5.04 -11.19
CA GLY A 195 29.63 -6.49 -11.15
C GLY A 195 29.56 -7.15 -12.54
N GLY A 196 29.87 -6.40 -13.60
CA GLY A 196 30.03 -6.92 -14.96
C GLY A 196 28.81 -6.72 -15.87
N GLY A 197 27.94 -5.75 -15.57
CA GLY A 197 26.80 -5.35 -16.40
C GLY A 197 25.91 -4.32 -15.70
N ASN A 198 24.97 -3.74 -16.45
CA ASN A 198 23.96 -2.80 -15.95
C ASN A 198 23.12 -3.43 -14.82
N GLY A 199 22.91 -2.71 -13.72
CA GLY A 199 22.03 -3.13 -12.61
C GLY A 199 22.49 -4.37 -11.84
N VAL A 200 23.60 -5.02 -12.22
CA VAL A 200 24.03 -6.31 -11.66
C VAL A 200 24.38 -6.18 -10.18
N LYS A 201 25.15 -5.15 -9.81
CA LYS A 201 25.74 -5.03 -8.48
C LYS A 201 24.88 -4.24 -7.50
N HIS A 202 24.58 -2.97 -7.82
CA HIS A 202 23.68 -2.15 -7.00
C HIS A 202 22.23 -2.50 -7.34
N GLY A 203 21.39 -2.69 -6.33
CA GLY A 203 19.95 -2.86 -6.55
C GLY A 203 19.24 -1.53 -6.81
N ASP A 204 19.86 -0.40 -6.48
CA ASP A 204 19.28 0.94 -6.51
C ASP A 204 19.96 1.89 -7.52
N LEU A 205 20.90 1.39 -8.34
CA LEU A 205 21.60 2.20 -9.35
C LEU A 205 21.81 1.41 -10.65
N ASP A 206 21.09 1.82 -11.70
CA ASP A 206 21.15 1.26 -13.04
C ASP A 206 21.01 2.36 -14.11
N MET A 207 21.15 2.00 -15.38
CA MET A 207 21.15 2.95 -16.51
C MET A 207 19.86 3.77 -16.64
N SER A 208 18.73 3.32 -16.09
CA SER A 208 17.47 4.08 -16.04
C SER A 208 17.61 5.38 -15.25
N MET A 209 18.58 5.47 -14.32
CA MET A 209 18.96 6.68 -13.58
C MET A 209 19.62 7.77 -14.43
N THR A 210 19.92 7.51 -15.70
CA THR A 210 20.36 8.57 -16.64
C THR A 210 19.26 9.62 -16.82
N ASN A 211 18.03 9.16 -17.05
CA ASN A 211 16.85 10.00 -17.23
C ASN A 211 15.61 9.35 -16.60
N PRO A 212 15.57 9.23 -15.26
CA PRO A 212 14.51 8.50 -14.57
C PRO A 212 13.21 9.30 -14.56
N GLY A 213 12.07 8.61 -14.55
CA GLY A 213 10.80 9.23 -14.14
C GLY A 213 10.67 9.25 -12.61
N GLU A 214 9.71 10.01 -12.08
CA GLU A 214 9.44 10.07 -10.62
C GLU A 214 9.16 8.70 -9.98
N ARG A 215 8.71 7.73 -10.78
CA ARG A 215 8.47 6.35 -10.35
C ARG A 215 9.74 5.65 -9.90
N VAL A 216 10.86 5.96 -10.54
CA VAL A 216 12.16 5.31 -10.31
C VAL A 216 12.84 5.98 -9.13
N ASP A 217 12.96 7.31 -9.15
CA ASP A 217 13.55 8.09 -8.06
C ASP A 217 12.97 9.50 -8.04
N VAL A 218 12.45 9.96 -6.90
CA VAL A 218 11.85 11.30 -6.79
C VAL A 218 12.88 12.42 -6.87
N HIS A 219 14.10 12.22 -6.40
CA HIS A 219 15.12 13.27 -6.39
C HIS A 219 15.69 13.46 -7.79
N MET A 220 16.05 12.37 -8.47
CA MET A 220 16.63 12.43 -9.80
C MET A 220 15.57 12.57 -10.90
N GLY A 221 14.37 12.01 -10.72
CA GLY A 221 13.35 11.93 -11.77
C GLY A 221 12.28 13.01 -11.71
N ARG A 222 11.89 13.48 -10.51
CA ARG A 222 10.93 14.59 -10.35
C ARG A 222 11.62 15.93 -10.16
N LEU A 223 12.69 15.96 -9.36
CA LEU A 223 13.43 17.19 -9.02
C LEU A 223 14.67 17.39 -9.89
N GLU A 224 14.92 16.49 -10.85
CA GLU A 224 16.00 16.53 -11.83
C GLU A 224 17.42 16.57 -11.24
N MET A 225 17.59 16.20 -9.96
CA MET A 225 18.89 16.24 -9.28
C MET A 225 19.94 15.37 -9.99
N THR A 226 21.17 15.85 -9.99
CA THR A 226 22.39 15.11 -10.34
C THR A 226 23.04 14.55 -9.07
N CYS A 227 23.96 13.60 -9.24
CA CYS A 227 24.61 12.94 -8.11
C CYS A 227 25.30 13.94 -7.16
N VAL A 228 25.93 14.98 -7.71
CA VAL A 228 26.69 15.98 -6.95
C VAL A 228 25.82 17.03 -6.24
N ASP A 229 24.50 17.03 -6.44
CA ASP A 229 23.57 17.86 -5.65
C ASP A 229 23.43 17.32 -4.21
N CYS A 230 23.50 15.99 -4.06
CA CYS A 230 23.46 15.31 -2.77
C CYS A 230 24.86 14.95 -2.29
N HIS A 231 25.72 14.42 -3.17
CA HIS A 231 27.12 14.15 -2.90
C HIS A 231 27.96 15.44 -3.03
N GLN A 232 27.65 16.42 -2.19
CA GLN A 232 28.23 17.76 -2.22
C GLN A 232 29.75 17.68 -2.06
N THR A 233 30.45 17.97 -3.15
CA THR A 233 31.88 17.69 -3.27
C THR A 233 32.69 18.95 -2.97
N LYS A 234 33.68 18.82 -2.10
CA LYS A 234 34.67 19.86 -1.80
C LYS A 234 36.07 19.32 -2.07
N ASP A 235 36.90 20.09 -2.77
CA ASP A 235 38.28 19.70 -3.10
C ASP A 235 38.35 18.28 -3.69
N HIS A 236 37.44 17.97 -4.63
CA HIS A 236 37.21 16.66 -5.25
C HIS A 236 36.93 15.49 -4.29
N ASN A 237 36.83 15.73 -2.98
CA ASN A 237 36.44 14.71 -2.01
C ASN A 237 34.92 14.53 -2.03
N ILE A 238 34.47 13.51 -2.76
CA ILE A 238 33.06 13.13 -2.90
C ILE A 238 32.62 12.36 -1.63
N PRO A 239 31.60 12.85 -0.88
CA PRO A 239 31.09 12.15 0.30
C PRO A 239 30.20 10.95 -0.09
N GLY A 240 29.68 10.22 0.90
CA GLY A 240 28.77 9.10 0.67
C GLY A 240 29.47 7.74 0.65
N ARG A 241 30.40 7.53 1.59
CA ARG A 241 31.11 6.25 1.73
C ARG A 241 30.12 5.10 1.91
N SER A 242 30.27 4.06 1.10
CA SER A 242 29.50 2.81 1.22
C SER A 242 30.18 1.86 2.21
N MET A 243 29.37 1.09 2.95
CA MET A 243 29.90 0.05 3.82
C MET A 243 30.64 -1.05 3.04
N SER A 244 30.41 -1.20 1.75
CA SER A 244 31.11 -2.20 0.92
C SER A 244 32.61 -1.94 0.75
N VAL A 245 33.09 -0.75 1.11
CA VAL A 245 34.49 -0.32 0.95
C VAL A 245 35.00 0.49 2.16
N SER A 246 34.24 0.51 3.27
CA SER A 246 34.56 1.24 4.49
C SER A 246 33.88 0.59 5.70
N VAL A 247 34.57 0.55 6.84
CA VAL A 247 34.02 0.03 8.11
C VAL A 247 33.57 1.12 9.08
N THR A 248 33.83 2.38 8.75
CA THR A 248 33.55 3.54 9.62
C THR A 248 32.28 4.30 9.22
N ASP A 249 31.75 5.10 10.14
CA ASP A 249 30.55 5.93 9.99
C ASP A 249 30.84 7.35 9.47
N THR A 250 32.05 7.62 8.97
CA THR A 250 32.50 8.95 8.55
C THR A 250 32.21 9.25 7.07
N ASN A 251 32.16 10.55 6.70
CA ASN A 251 32.00 11.03 5.32
C ASN A 251 30.75 10.45 4.62
N ARG A 252 29.61 10.49 5.31
CA ARG A 252 28.30 10.01 4.86
C ARG A 252 27.48 11.14 4.24
N VAL A 253 26.45 10.74 3.51
CA VAL A 253 25.38 11.60 3.00
C VAL A 253 24.09 11.10 3.65
N SER A 254 23.27 12.01 4.16
CA SER A 254 22.09 11.70 4.95
C SER A 254 20.85 12.42 4.40
N CYS A 255 19.68 11.80 4.53
CA CYS A 255 18.41 12.44 4.16
C CYS A 255 18.20 13.77 4.93
N THR A 256 18.68 13.81 6.18
CA THR A 256 18.62 14.98 7.06
C THR A 256 19.55 16.12 6.64
N ASP A 257 20.40 15.95 5.63
CA ASP A 257 21.21 17.05 5.10
C ASP A 257 20.32 18.08 4.36
N CYS A 258 19.14 17.65 3.88
CA CYS A 258 18.13 18.54 3.30
C CYS A 258 16.80 18.51 4.07
N HIS A 259 16.43 17.36 4.66
CA HIS A 259 15.17 17.21 5.39
C HIS A 259 15.37 17.49 6.90
N ASP A 260 15.80 18.70 7.26
CA ASP A 260 16.17 19.11 8.63
C ASP A 260 15.08 19.94 9.35
N GLY A 261 13.83 19.47 9.33
CA GLY A 261 12.76 20.07 10.15
C GLY A 261 12.76 19.57 11.60
N ALA A 262 12.18 20.33 12.53
CA ALA A 262 11.86 19.84 13.89
C ALA A 262 10.93 18.62 13.88
N ARG A 263 10.31 18.33 12.73
CA ARG A 263 9.44 17.18 12.45
C ARG A 263 9.32 16.98 10.94
N VAL A 264 9.75 15.83 10.42
CA VAL A 264 9.66 15.51 8.98
C VAL A 264 8.34 14.83 8.61
N HIS A 265 7.64 14.24 9.59
CA HIS A 265 6.30 13.65 9.41
C HIS A 265 5.26 14.30 10.31
N GLU A 266 4.14 14.72 9.74
CA GLU A 266 3.00 15.22 10.53
C GLU A 266 2.39 14.15 11.46
N ASP A 267 2.52 12.85 11.18
CA ASP A 267 2.05 11.79 12.08
C ASP A 267 3.12 11.53 13.17
N PRO A 268 2.79 11.72 14.47
CA PRO A 268 3.77 11.56 15.54
C PRO A 268 4.27 10.12 15.67
N ARG A 269 3.49 9.14 15.23
CA ARG A 269 3.91 7.73 15.21
C ARG A 269 4.98 7.52 14.16
N LEU A 270 4.80 8.03 12.93
CA LEU A 270 5.83 7.96 11.89
C LEU A 270 7.09 8.73 12.30
N GLU A 271 6.92 9.89 12.92
CA GLU A 271 8.05 10.65 13.47
C GLU A 271 8.83 9.83 14.51
N ALA A 272 8.13 9.16 15.43
CA ALA A 272 8.75 8.31 16.44
C ALA A 272 9.53 7.12 15.82
N HIS A 273 9.07 6.59 14.68
CA HIS A 273 9.80 5.51 13.97
C HIS A 273 11.18 5.97 13.50
N THR A 274 11.37 7.26 13.17
CA THR A 274 12.67 7.77 12.69
C THR A 274 13.81 7.59 13.70
N ALA A 275 13.49 7.35 14.97
CA ALA A 275 14.47 7.03 16.00
C ALA A 275 15.13 5.65 15.79
N LYS A 276 14.41 4.68 15.23
CA LYS A 276 14.86 3.29 15.09
C LYS A 276 14.74 2.72 13.67
N VAL A 277 14.10 3.41 12.74
CA VAL A 277 13.93 3.02 11.34
C VAL A 277 14.57 4.09 10.46
N ALA A 278 15.45 3.69 9.55
CA ALA A 278 16.07 4.60 8.61
C ALA A 278 15.05 5.09 7.57
N CYS A 279 15.15 6.34 7.11
CA CYS A 279 14.23 6.90 6.10
C CYS A 279 14.15 6.00 4.86
N GLN A 280 15.31 5.45 4.46
CA GLN A 280 15.47 4.51 3.36
C GLN A 280 14.55 3.29 3.49
N ALA A 281 14.39 2.74 4.70
CA ALA A 281 13.62 1.51 4.91
C ALA A 281 12.14 1.68 4.51
N CYS A 282 11.57 2.86 4.76
CA CYS A 282 10.20 3.20 4.38
C CYS A 282 10.10 3.77 2.96
N HIS A 283 11.10 4.54 2.53
CA HIS A 283 11.04 5.29 1.26
C HIS A 283 11.66 4.58 0.06
N ILE A 284 12.33 3.43 0.25
CA ILE A 284 12.83 2.57 -0.83
C ILE A 284 12.11 1.21 -0.69
N PRO A 285 10.83 1.13 -1.11
CA PRO A 285 10.00 -0.05 -0.89
C PRO A 285 10.40 -1.27 -1.74
N ALA A 286 11.13 -1.03 -2.82
CA ALA A 286 11.64 -2.03 -3.76
C ALA A 286 12.96 -1.56 -4.37
N MET A 287 13.82 -2.52 -4.73
CA MET A 287 15.01 -2.33 -5.56
C MET A 287 14.79 -2.94 -6.95
N ALA A 288 15.68 -2.69 -7.91
CA ALA A 288 15.58 -3.20 -9.27
C ALA A 288 14.26 -2.79 -9.96
N VAL A 289 13.85 -1.52 -9.81
CA VAL A 289 12.54 -1.00 -10.23
C VAL A 289 12.33 -0.99 -11.75
N GLU A 290 13.42 -0.91 -12.52
CA GLU A 290 13.42 -0.93 -14.00
C GLU A 290 14.31 -2.04 -14.56
N GLU A 291 15.50 -2.23 -13.98
CA GLU A 291 16.48 -3.18 -14.48
C GLU A 291 16.73 -4.31 -13.45
N PRO A 292 16.77 -5.58 -13.89
CA PRO A 292 17.01 -6.71 -13.00
C PRO A 292 18.36 -6.62 -12.30
N THR A 293 18.40 -6.97 -11.01
CA THR A 293 19.64 -7.09 -10.25
C THR A 293 19.97 -8.55 -9.95
N LYS A 294 21.26 -8.88 -9.93
CA LYS A 294 21.70 -10.23 -9.57
C LYS A 294 21.62 -10.42 -8.07
N LEU A 295 20.92 -11.46 -7.62
CA LEU A 295 20.77 -11.81 -6.20
C LEU A 295 21.73 -12.95 -5.82
N ASP A 296 21.97 -13.89 -6.73
CA ASP A 296 22.85 -15.04 -6.51
C ASP A 296 23.92 -15.18 -7.60
N TRP A 297 25.11 -15.61 -7.19
CA TRP A 297 26.18 -16.02 -8.12
C TRP A 297 26.92 -17.28 -7.64
N ASP A 298 26.70 -18.41 -8.31
CA ASP A 298 27.40 -19.68 -8.04
C ASP A 298 28.58 -19.88 -9.01
N TRP A 299 29.81 -19.57 -8.56
CA TRP A 299 31.04 -19.81 -9.33
C TRP A 299 31.40 -21.29 -9.45
N SER A 300 30.86 -22.19 -8.61
CA SER A 300 31.18 -23.63 -8.67
C SER A 300 30.68 -24.30 -9.95
N GLU A 301 29.72 -23.66 -10.63
CA GLU A 301 29.21 -24.07 -11.93
C GLU A 301 30.05 -23.55 -13.11
N ALA A 302 30.98 -22.61 -12.89
CA ALA A 302 31.75 -22.01 -13.97
C ALA A 302 32.72 -23.01 -14.62
N GLY A 303 32.89 -22.91 -15.94
CA GLY A 303 33.71 -23.79 -16.76
C GLY A 303 32.98 -25.02 -17.30
N LYS A 304 31.76 -25.32 -16.83
CA LYS A 304 30.97 -26.47 -17.29
C LYS A 304 30.30 -26.20 -18.64
N ASP A 305 30.19 -27.22 -19.47
CA ASP A 305 29.38 -27.16 -20.70
C ASP A 305 27.95 -27.58 -20.36
N LEU A 306 27.11 -26.59 -20.01
CA LEU A 306 25.70 -26.77 -19.68
C LEU A 306 24.84 -26.31 -20.86
N ASP A 307 23.74 -27.03 -21.12
CA ASP A 307 22.75 -26.65 -22.14
C ASP A 307 21.79 -25.57 -21.62
N ILE A 308 22.36 -24.41 -21.26
CA ILE A 308 21.63 -23.22 -20.79
C ILE A 308 22.13 -22.03 -21.61
N THR A 309 21.23 -21.44 -22.39
CA THR A 309 21.55 -20.35 -23.32
C THR A 309 21.21 -18.96 -22.78
N ASP A 310 20.40 -18.88 -21.72
CA ASP A 310 20.04 -17.61 -21.09
C ASP A 310 21.23 -17.06 -20.28
N PRO A 311 21.82 -15.92 -20.68
CA PRO A 311 22.95 -15.32 -19.99
C PRO A 311 22.60 -14.78 -18.59
N HIS A 312 21.32 -14.62 -18.26
CA HIS A 312 20.85 -14.28 -16.90
C HIS A 312 20.75 -15.49 -15.98
N VAL A 313 20.83 -16.71 -16.52
CA VAL A 313 20.85 -17.95 -15.72
C VAL A 313 22.24 -18.54 -15.65
N TYR A 314 22.99 -18.54 -16.75
CA TYR A 314 24.31 -19.17 -16.80
C TYR A 314 25.25 -18.52 -17.81
N LEU A 315 26.52 -18.38 -17.43
CA LEU A 315 27.60 -18.07 -18.35
C LEU A 315 28.78 -18.99 -18.04
N LYS A 316 29.30 -19.72 -19.04
CA LYS A 316 30.46 -20.62 -18.84
C LYS A 316 31.64 -19.95 -18.13
N ILE A 317 31.88 -18.68 -18.42
CA ILE A 317 32.98 -17.89 -17.83
C ILE A 317 32.75 -17.46 -16.37
N LYS A 318 31.53 -17.59 -15.84
CA LYS A 318 31.13 -16.98 -14.56
C LYS A 318 30.35 -17.94 -13.65
N GLY A 319 29.66 -18.94 -14.18
CA GLY A 319 28.81 -19.85 -13.42
C GLY A 319 27.33 -19.51 -13.54
N ARG A 320 26.55 -19.85 -12.52
CA ARG A 320 25.08 -19.73 -12.50
C ARG A 320 24.63 -18.51 -11.71
N PHE A 321 23.50 -17.90 -12.09
CA PHE A 321 22.93 -16.74 -11.41
C PHE A 321 21.43 -16.87 -11.13
N THR A 322 20.97 -16.07 -10.19
CA THR A 322 19.56 -15.68 -10.03
C THR A 322 19.48 -14.16 -10.16
N TYR A 323 18.50 -13.67 -10.92
CA TYR A 323 18.17 -12.26 -11.03
C TYR A 323 16.78 -11.99 -10.46
N GLY A 324 16.56 -10.80 -9.94
CA GLY A 324 15.25 -10.32 -9.52
C GLY A 324 14.96 -8.92 -10.04
N GLU A 325 13.68 -8.66 -10.32
CA GLU A 325 13.11 -7.37 -10.67
C GLU A 325 12.11 -6.95 -9.58
N ASN A 326 12.02 -5.65 -9.31
CA ASN A 326 11.13 -5.05 -8.32
C ASN A 326 11.15 -5.80 -6.96
N VAL A 327 12.35 -6.08 -6.49
CA VAL A 327 12.62 -6.96 -5.35
C VAL A 327 12.41 -6.20 -4.04
N THR A 328 11.74 -6.81 -3.07
CA THR A 328 11.63 -6.24 -1.71
C THR A 328 13.00 -6.32 -1.02
N PRO A 329 13.51 -5.22 -0.44
CA PRO A 329 14.77 -5.25 0.30
C PRO A 329 14.70 -6.14 1.53
N GLU A 330 15.85 -6.64 1.96
CA GLU A 330 16.01 -7.27 3.27
C GLU A 330 16.39 -6.22 4.31
N TYR A 331 16.03 -6.44 5.57
CA TYR A 331 16.18 -5.44 6.62
C TYR A 331 17.11 -5.93 7.72
N ALA A 332 18.07 -5.08 8.11
CA ALA A 332 19.00 -5.38 9.20
C ALA A 332 19.31 -4.14 10.04
N TRP A 333 19.70 -4.34 11.29
CA TRP A 333 20.20 -3.28 12.16
C TRP A 333 21.55 -2.78 11.66
N TYR A 334 21.69 -1.47 11.55
CA TYR A 334 22.92 -0.84 11.08
C TYR A 334 23.17 0.47 11.82
N ASN A 335 24.32 0.54 12.48
CA ASN A 335 24.79 1.70 13.26
C ASN A 335 25.78 2.60 12.51
N GLY A 336 25.97 2.36 11.20
CA GLY A 336 26.94 3.07 10.37
C GLY A 336 28.31 2.39 10.24
N THR A 337 28.57 1.33 11.01
CA THR A 337 29.80 0.53 10.95
C THR A 337 29.56 -0.88 10.41
N SER A 338 30.59 -1.53 9.89
CA SER A 338 30.47 -2.87 9.28
C SER A 338 31.64 -3.78 9.63
N SER A 339 31.40 -5.09 9.61
CA SER A 339 32.45 -6.10 9.56
C SER A 339 32.84 -6.36 8.11
N HIS A 340 34.10 -6.75 7.89
CA HIS A 340 34.63 -7.12 6.57
C HIS A 340 35.51 -8.35 6.68
N TYR A 341 35.39 -9.24 5.71
CA TYR A 341 36.40 -10.27 5.49
C TYR A 341 37.64 -9.64 4.84
N ILE A 342 38.81 -9.86 5.43
CA ILE A 342 40.09 -9.40 4.90
C ILE A 342 40.80 -10.56 4.20
N ILE A 343 41.47 -10.26 3.07
CA ILE A 343 42.21 -11.27 2.30
C ILE A 343 43.25 -11.93 3.21
N GLY A 344 43.16 -13.26 3.33
CA GLY A 344 44.02 -14.06 4.19
C GLY A 344 43.35 -14.54 5.48
N ASP A 345 42.15 -14.05 5.80
CA ASP A 345 41.40 -14.51 6.96
C ASP A 345 40.99 -15.97 6.83
N VAL A 346 41.07 -16.68 7.96
CA VAL A 346 40.58 -18.05 8.06
C VAL A 346 39.05 -18.02 8.16
N MET A 347 38.38 -18.81 7.34
CA MET A 347 36.92 -18.96 7.33
C MET A 347 36.48 -20.41 7.58
N ASP A 348 35.22 -20.59 7.96
CA ASP A 348 34.58 -21.90 8.07
C ASP A 348 33.75 -22.19 6.80
N PRO A 349 34.16 -23.14 5.94
CA PRO A 349 33.45 -23.44 4.69
C PRO A 349 32.09 -24.12 4.91
N THR A 350 31.77 -24.54 6.14
CA THR A 350 30.45 -25.10 6.50
C THR A 350 29.42 -24.04 6.86
N GLN A 351 29.86 -22.79 7.01
CA GLN A 351 29.01 -21.63 7.30
C GLN A 351 29.10 -20.61 6.18
N THR A 352 28.09 -19.74 6.09
CA THR A 352 28.15 -18.61 5.17
C THR A 352 29.15 -17.57 5.69
N THR A 353 30.18 -17.27 4.89
CA THR A 353 31.14 -16.21 5.24
C THR A 353 30.58 -14.85 4.85
N LEU A 354 30.46 -13.94 5.83
CA LEU A 354 30.00 -12.57 5.60
C LEU A 354 31.16 -11.72 5.07
N ILE A 355 31.12 -11.37 3.78
CA ILE A 355 32.16 -10.57 3.15
C ILE A 355 32.13 -9.13 3.64
N ALA A 356 30.92 -8.55 3.72
CA ALA A 356 30.65 -7.26 4.33
C ALA A 356 29.25 -7.31 4.94
N ALA A 357 29.12 -7.02 6.24
CA ALA A 357 27.85 -7.08 6.96
C ALA A 357 27.67 -5.88 7.91
N PRO A 358 26.43 -5.37 8.06
CA PRO A 358 26.16 -4.25 8.95
C PRO A 358 26.36 -4.68 10.41
N LEU A 359 26.84 -3.76 11.24
CA LEU A 359 26.92 -3.94 12.68
C LEU A 359 25.84 -3.12 13.39
N GLY A 360 25.50 -3.58 14.59
CA GLY A 360 24.44 -3.03 15.41
C GLY A 360 23.34 -4.07 15.66
N ASP A 361 22.54 -3.81 16.68
CA ASP A 361 21.39 -4.61 17.05
C ASP A 361 20.26 -3.70 17.55
N ARG A 362 19.16 -4.29 18.01
CA ARG A 362 18.00 -3.54 18.51
C ARG A 362 18.36 -2.64 19.71
N GLN A 363 19.26 -3.12 20.57
CA GLN A 363 19.67 -2.48 21.82
C GLN A 363 20.70 -1.36 21.56
N ASP A 364 21.42 -1.39 20.45
CA ASP A 364 22.33 -0.32 20.05
C ASP A 364 21.54 0.99 19.80
N PRO A 365 21.81 2.07 20.56
CA PRO A 365 21.12 3.34 20.42
C PRO A 365 21.44 4.07 19.10
N LYS A 366 22.55 3.74 18.44
CA LYS A 366 22.93 4.30 17.13
C LYS A 366 22.38 3.48 15.96
N ALA A 367 22.02 2.21 16.20
CA ALA A 367 21.50 1.35 15.16
C ALA A 367 20.08 1.73 14.76
N LYS A 368 19.85 1.78 13.45
CA LYS A 368 18.52 1.86 12.84
C LYS A 368 18.31 0.65 11.94
N LEU A 369 17.05 0.31 11.70
CA LEU A 369 16.67 -0.67 10.71
C LEU A 369 16.87 -0.08 9.30
N TRP A 370 17.72 -0.69 8.50
CA TRP A 370 18.08 -0.25 7.14
C TRP A 370 17.69 -1.29 6.09
N PRO A 371 17.34 -0.86 4.86
CA PRO A 371 17.12 -1.77 3.74
C PRO A 371 18.45 -2.11 3.06
N PHE A 372 18.61 -3.38 2.70
CA PHE A 372 19.77 -3.93 2.04
C PHE A 372 19.36 -4.78 0.85
N LYS A 373 20.18 -4.74 -0.19
CA LYS A 373 20.36 -5.89 -1.06
C LYS A 373 21.38 -6.81 -0.41
N ILE A 374 21.02 -8.07 -0.15
CA ILE A 374 22.00 -9.11 0.14
C ILE A 374 22.28 -9.85 -1.15
N HIS A 375 23.56 -9.91 -1.53
CA HIS A 375 24.00 -10.76 -2.63
C HIS A 375 24.58 -12.04 -2.04
N HIS A 376 24.06 -13.18 -2.46
CA HIS A 376 24.54 -14.50 -2.07
C HIS A 376 25.46 -15.05 -3.16
N ALA A 377 26.47 -15.83 -2.78
CA ALA A 377 27.33 -16.46 -3.75
C ALA A 377 27.95 -17.75 -3.23
N LYS A 378 28.50 -18.55 -4.15
CA LYS A 378 29.54 -19.53 -3.84
C LYS A 378 30.81 -19.15 -4.57
N GLN A 379 31.90 -18.99 -3.83
CA GLN A 379 33.18 -18.54 -4.37
C GLN A 379 34.34 -19.45 -3.94
N PRO A 380 35.43 -19.52 -4.72
CA PRO A 380 36.52 -20.45 -4.45
C PRO A 380 37.28 -20.10 -3.17
N TYR A 381 37.73 -21.14 -2.47
CA TYR A 381 38.58 -21.05 -1.30
C TYR A 381 39.64 -22.16 -1.29
N ASP A 382 40.72 -21.96 -0.53
CA ASP A 382 41.75 -22.97 -0.33
C ASP A 382 41.32 -23.97 0.75
N LYS A 383 41.26 -25.27 0.42
CA LYS A 383 40.76 -26.30 1.35
C LYS A 383 41.65 -26.51 2.59
N VAL A 384 42.95 -26.25 2.45
CA VAL A 384 43.92 -26.50 3.52
C VAL A 384 44.07 -25.24 4.37
N ASN A 385 44.29 -24.09 3.72
CA ASN A 385 44.50 -22.82 4.40
C ASN A 385 43.19 -22.20 4.90
N LYS A 386 42.04 -22.66 4.38
CA LYS A 386 40.70 -22.18 4.71
C LYS A 386 40.54 -20.66 4.51
N THR A 387 41.13 -20.14 3.43
CA THR A 387 41.03 -18.73 3.05
C THR A 387 40.30 -18.61 1.71
N LEU A 388 39.43 -17.62 1.56
CA LEU A 388 38.85 -17.27 0.26
C LEU A 388 39.95 -16.89 -0.74
N LEU A 389 39.79 -17.31 -1.99
CA LEU A 389 40.77 -17.10 -3.05
C LEU A 389 40.24 -16.11 -4.09
N VAL A 390 41.09 -15.19 -4.52
CA VAL A 390 40.84 -14.33 -5.67
C VAL A 390 41.37 -15.02 -6.92
N PRO A 391 40.53 -15.47 -7.86
CA PRO A 391 41.02 -16.06 -9.11
C PRO A 391 41.54 -14.98 -10.07
N ASN A 392 42.61 -15.30 -10.80
CA ASN A 392 42.95 -14.59 -12.03
C ASN A 392 41.93 -14.99 -13.12
N VAL A 393 40.99 -14.10 -13.42
CA VAL A 393 39.91 -14.36 -14.39
C VAL A 393 40.23 -13.82 -15.78
N HIS A 394 41.08 -12.81 -15.89
CA HIS A 394 41.40 -12.11 -17.13
C HIS A 394 42.83 -12.39 -17.62
N GLY A 395 43.04 -12.29 -18.94
CA GLY A 395 44.33 -12.45 -19.61
C GLY A 395 44.50 -13.83 -20.26
N PRO A 396 45.66 -14.09 -20.90
CA PRO A 396 45.92 -15.35 -21.60
C PRO A 396 45.81 -16.58 -20.70
N GLU A 397 46.26 -16.48 -19.46
CA GLU A 397 46.22 -17.54 -18.44
C GLU A 397 45.01 -17.42 -17.49
N GLY A 398 44.12 -16.46 -17.75
CA GLY A 398 42.95 -16.22 -16.92
C GLY A 398 41.85 -17.27 -17.11
N PHE A 399 41.04 -17.45 -16.07
CA PHE A 399 39.95 -18.42 -16.07
C PHE A 399 38.97 -18.24 -17.25
N TRP A 400 38.64 -17.01 -17.64
CA TRP A 400 37.73 -16.75 -18.77
C TRP A 400 38.27 -17.22 -20.13
N THR A 401 39.57 -17.47 -20.23
CA THR A 401 40.24 -17.93 -21.44
C THR A 401 40.50 -19.44 -21.40
N LYS A 402 40.98 -19.95 -20.26
CA LYS A 402 41.47 -21.33 -20.13
C LYS A 402 40.50 -22.30 -19.48
N PHE A 403 39.55 -21.78 -18.68
CA PHE A 403 38.66 -22.59 -17.84
C PHE A 403 39.41 -23.56 -16.91
N ASP A 404 40.64 -23.21 -16.49
CA ASP A 404 41.43 -23.97 -15.53
C ASP A 404 41.48 -23.24 -14.18
N TRP A 405 40.73 -23.77 -13.21
CA TRP A 405 40.67 -23.22 -11.86
C TRP A 405 42.01 -23.26 -11.13
N LYS A 406 42.79 -24.33 -11.25
CA LYS A 406 44.04 -24.45 -10.46
C LYS A 406 45.05 -23.40 -10.88
N THR A 407 45.20 -23.17 -12.18
CA THR A 407 46.09 -22.12 -12.72
C THR A 407 45.59 -20.73 -12.34
N ALA A 408 44.29 -20.46 -12.51
CA ALA A 408 43.69 -19.17 -12.16
C ALA A 408 43.84 -18.84 -10.66
N LEU A 409 43.59 -19.81 -9.78
CA LEU A 409 43.70 -19.64 -8.33
C LEU A 409 45.14 -19.51 -7.87
N LYS A 410 46.08 -20.27 -8.45
CA LYS A 410 47.51 -20.14 -8.16
C LYS A 410 48.02 -18.74 -8.51
N ASN A 411 47.71 -18.24 -9.70
CA ASN A 411 48.15 -16.92 -10.16
C ASN A 411 47.53 -15.81 -9.31
N GLY A 412 46.24 -15.94 -8.99
CA GLY A 412 45.54 -14.99 -8.15
C GLY A 412 46.02 -14.99 -6.70
N ALA A 413 46.26 -16.15 -6.09
CA ALA A 413 46.84 -16.26 -4.74
C ALA A 413 48.21 -15.59 -4.65
N ALA A 414 49.10 -15.86 -5.62
CA ALA A 414 50.41 -15.24 -5.69
C ALA A 414 50.33 -13.71 -5.77
N ALA A 415 49.44 -13.16 -6.60
CA ALA A 415 49.21 -11.71 -6.72
C ALA A 415 48.60 -11.07 -5.46
N ASN A 416 48.01 -11.88 -4.56
CA ASN A 416 47.47 -11.44 -3.30
C ASN A 416 48.39 -11.75 -2.10
N GLY A 417 49.60 -12.27 -2.35
CA GLY A 417 50.56 -12.62 -1.30
C GLY A 417 50.14 -13.82 -0.45
N LEU A 418 49.26 -14.69 -0.98
CA LEU A 418 48.80 -15.91 -0.33
C LEU A 418 49.51 -17.14 -0.90
N GLU A 419 49.79 -18.12 -0.04
CA GLU A 419 50.19 -19.45 -0.49
C GLU A 419 48.96 -20.26 -0.90
N PHE A 420 49.01 -20.89 -2.08
CA PHE A 420 47.96 -21.80 -2.55
C PHE A 420 48.41 -23.25 -2.32
N SER A 421 47.63 -24.02 -1.57
CA SER A 421 47.91 -25.43 -1.23
C SER A 421 47.86 -26.38 -2.44
N GLY A 422 47.22 -25.95 -3.53
CA GLY A 422 46.93 -26.78 -4.70
C GLY A 422 45.55 -27.45 -4.64
N GLU A 423 44.85 -27.33 -3.51
CA GLU A 423 43.50 -27.83 -3.29
C GLU A 423 42.50 -26.69 -3.06
N PHE A 424 41.38 -26.73 -3.76
CA PHE A 424 40.32 -25.73 -3.63
C PHE A 424 38.94 -26.39 -3.65
N ASP A 425 37.97 -25.67 -3.12
CA ASP A 425 36.53 -25.95 -3.23
C ASP A 425 35.77 -24.61 -3.23
N PHE A 426 34.44 -24.63 -3.19
CA PHE A 426 33.59 -23.42 -3.16
C PHE A 426 32.80 -23.34 -1.86
N ALA A 427 32.78 -22.15 -1.25
CA ALA A 427 32.08 -21.89 0.01
C ALA A 427 31.00 -20.81 -0.17
N PRO A 428 29.89 -20.87 0.60
CA PRO A 428 28.84 -19.87 0.56
C PRO A 428 29.30 -18.55 1.19
N THR A 429 28.91 -17.43 0.58
CA THR A 429 29.29 -16.08 1.02
C THR A 429 28.18 -15.07 0.78
N ASP A 430 27.97 -14.18 1.75
CA ASP A 430 26.99 -13.11 1.65
C ASP A 430 27.66 -11.74 1.70
N MET A 431 27.08 -10.78 0.99
CA MET A 431 27.54 -9.39 0.99
C MET A 431 26.36 -8.43 1.01
N TYR A 432 26.32 -7.58 2.03
CA TYR A 432 25.27 -6.60 2.24
C TYR A 432 25.60 -5.30 1.48
N TRP A 433 24.62 -4.79 0.75
CA TRP A 433 24.66 -3.55 -0.01
C TRP A 433 23.52 -2.63 0.46
N PRO A 434 23.80 -1.54 1.19
CA PRO A 434 22.75 -0.64 1.66
C PRO A 434 22.12 0.07 0.47
N LEU A 435 20.80 0.23 0.51
CA LEU A 435 20.05 0.95 -0.52
C LEU A 435 19.83 2.39 -0.08
N SER A 436 20.15 3.34 -0.97
CA SER A 436 20.05 4.79 -0.68
C SER A 436 19.47 5.61 -1.84
N HIS A 437 19.23 4.99 -3.00
CA HIS A 437 18.60 5.60 -4.17
C HIS A 437 17.29 4.85 -4.49
N MET A 438 16.63 5.21 -5.60
CA MET A 438 15.28 4.75 -5.93
C MET A 438 14.25 5.15 -4.87
N VAL A 439 14.40 6.36 -4.34
CA VAL A 439 13.45 6.89 -3.34
C VAL A 439 12.09 7.06 -4.03
N ALA A 440 11.10 6.32 -3.56
CA ALA A 440 9.76 6.32 -4.13
C ALA A 440 8.97 7.59 -3.72
N PRO A 441 7.94 7.98 -4.51
CA PRO A 441 6.96 8.97 -4.10
C PRO A 441 6.35 8.64 -2.73
N LYS A 442 6.02 9.65 -1.93
CA LYS A 442 5.47 9.48 -0.57
C LYS A 442 4.24 8.56 -0.54
N GLU A 443 3.45 8.52 -1.62
CA GLU A 443 2.26 7.69 -1.78
C GLU A 443 2.57 6.20 -2.01
N ARG A 444 3.84 5.85 -2.21
CA ARG A 444 4.37 4.49 -2.34
C ARG A 444 5.35 4.13 -1.22
N ALA A 445 5.60 5.05 -0.29
CA ALA A 445 6.34 4.73 0.91
C ALA A 445 5.58 3.69 1.74
N LEU A 446 6.30 2.95 2.57
CA LEU A 446 5.72 1.92 3.41
C LEU A 446 4.71 2.51 4.39
N SER A 447 3.54 1.89 4.42
CA SER A 447 2.47 2.12 5.39
C SER A 447 2.65 1.20 6.60
N CYS A 448 1.83 1.41 7.63
CA CYS A 448 1.92 0.62 8.85
C CYS A 448 1.75 -0.89 8.58
N ARG A 449 0.80 -1.27 7.70
CA ARG A 449 0.49 -2.66 7.33
C ARG A 449 1.56 -3.33 6.45
N ASP A 450 2.49 -2.55 5.89
CA ASP A 450 3.63 -3.12 5.16
C ASP A 450 4.61 -3.83 6.09
N CYS A 451 4.67 -3.42 7.36
CA CYS A 451 5.54 -3.98 8.38
C CYS A 451 4.77 -4.74 9.47
N HIS A 452 3.60 -4.21 9.87
CA HIS A 452 2.80 -4.75 10.96
C HIS A 452 1.64 -5.63 10.46
N GLY A 453 1.40 -6.73 11.17
CA GLY A 453 0.35 -7.70 10.90
C GLY A 453 0.84 -8.97 10.19
N PRO A 454 -0.09 -9.89 9.86
CA PRO A 454 0.24 -11.26 9.46
C PRO A 454 1.07 -11.41 8.17
N ARG A 455 1.09 -10.40 7.29
CA ARG A 455 1.89 -10.38 6.05
C ARG A 455 2.91 -9.24 6.04
N GLY A 456 3.31 -8.76 7.22
CA GLY A 456 4.36 -7.77 7.37
C GLY A 456 5.67 -8.26 6.75
N ARG A 457 6.43 -7.37 6.12
CA ARG A 457 7.70 -7.69 5.45
C ARG A 457 8.88 -7.91 6.40
N LEU A 458 8.70 -7.68 7.70
CA LEU A 458 9.76 -7.74 8.70
C LEU A 458 9.75 -9.10 9.41
N ASP A 459 10.89 -9.77 9.41
CA ASP A 459 11.14 -10.90 10.32
C ASP A 459 11.45 -10.34 11.71
N TRP A 460 10.41 -10.08 12.49
CA TRP A 460 10.50 -9.51 13.82
C TRP A 460 11.43 -10.31 14.74
N LYS A 461 11.41 -11.64 14.63
CA LYS A 461 12.23 -12.54 15.45
C LYS A 461 13.71 -12.44 15.07
N ALA A 462 14.03 -12.44 13.77
CA ALA A 462 15.40 -12.21 13.31
C ALA A 462 15.93 -10.82 13.70
N LEU A 463 15.05 -9.83 13.82
CA LEU A 463 15.38 -8.47 14.27
C LEU A 463 15.46 -8.31 15.80
N GLY A 464 15.27 -9.37 16.58
CA GLY A 464 15.39 -9.36 18.04
C GLY A 464 14.14 -8.85 18.78
N TYR A 465 12.96 -8.95 18.16
CA TYR A 465 11.66 -8.81 18.82
C TYR A 465 11.04 -10.19 19.08
N ASP A 466 10.21 -10.31 20.12
CA ASP A 466 9.50 -11.57 20.40
C ASP A 466 8.37 -11.83 19.40
N ALA A 467 7.70 -10.76 18.97
CA ALA A 467 6.64 -10.73 17.97
C ALA A 467 6.59 -9.34 17.31
N ASP A 468 5.61 -9.13 16.43
CA ASP A 468 5.25 -7.80 15.95
C ASP A 468 5.03 -6.84 17.15
N PRO A 469 5.76 -5.71 17.25
CA PRO A 469 5.62 -4.75 18.35
C PRO A 469 4.22 -4.14 18.50
N LEU A 470 3.40 -4.23 17.45
CA LEU A 470 2.01 -3.78 17.46
C LEU A 470 1.01 -4.94 17.65
N GLY A 471 1.48 -6.19 17.57
CA GLY A 471 0.65 -7.36 17.78
C GLY A 471 0.04 -7.36 19.18
N VAL A 472 -1.28 -7.53 19.26
CA VAL A 472 -1.95 -7.80 20.53
C VAL A 472 -1.71 -9.28 20.84
N GLU A 473 -0.98 -9.56 21.92
CA GLU A 473 -0.88 -10.92 22.47
C GLU A 473 -2.30 -11.51 22.61
N PRO A 474 -2.50 -12.81 22.30
CA PRO A 474 -3.80 -13.45 22.52
C PRO A 474 -4.21 -13.27 23.98
N PHE A 475 -5.37 -12.65 24.19
CA PHE A 475 -5.98 -12.62 25.52
C PHE A 475 -6.31 -14.07 25.89
N GLU A 476 -5.65 -14.63 26.92
CA GLU A 476 -6.04 -15.94 27.45
C GLU A 476 -7.22 -15.76 28.39
N HIS A 477 -8.39 -16.25 27.98
CA HIS A 477 -9.56 -16.38 28.83
C HIS A 477 -9.55 -17.77 29.51
N ASP A 478 -9.92 -17.82 30.80
CA ASP A 478 -10.11 -19.08 31.52
C ASP A 478 -11.21 -19.96 30.88
N THR A 479 -11.28 -21.23 31.26
CA THR A 479 -12.38 -22.11 30.83
C THR A 479 -13.73 -21.58 31.33
N VAL A 480 -14.79 -21.79 30.54
CA VAL A 480 -16.14 -21.27 30.83
C VAL A 480 -17.10 -22.45 30.87
N GLU A 481 -17.91 -22.53 31.93
CA GLU A 481 -19.04 -23.45 31.96
C GLU A 481 -20.11 -22.96 30.99
N LEU A 482 -20.40 -23.76 29.96
CA LEU A 482 -21.43 -23.43 28.97
C LEU A 482 -22.77 -24.02 29.44
N LEU A 483 -23.70 -23.14 29.76
CA LEU A 483 -25.01 -23.44 30.30
C LEU A 483 -26.12 -23.10 29.30
N ASP A 484 -27.23 -23.84 29.34
CA ASP A 484 -28.46 -23.49 28.66
C ASP A 484 -29.30 -22.48 29.47
N ALA A 485 -30.48 -22.12 28.95
CA ALA A 485 -31.36 -21.13 29.58
C ALA A 485 -31.95 -21.58 30.94
N ASP A 486 -31.88 -22.87 31.27
CA ASP A 486 -32.32 -23.42 32.56
C ASP A 486 -31.14 -23.57 33.55
N GLY A 487 -29.94 -23.14 33.16
CA GLY A 487 -28.71 -23.22 33.97
C GLY A 487 -28.10 -24.62 34.01
N THR A 488 -28.44 -25.50 33.05
CA THR A 488 -27.86 -26.85 32.94
C THR A 488 -26.73 -26.84 31.93
N SER A 489 -25.66 -27.63 32.15
CA SER A 489 -24.56 -27.73 31.19
C SER A 489 -25.08 -28.18 29.82
N VAL A 490 -24.69 -27.46 28.76
CA VAL A 490 -25.08 -27.78 27.38
C VAL A 490 -24.57 -29.14 26.92
N ALA A 491 -23.48 -29.63 27.51
CA ALA A 491 -22.96 -30.98 27.27
C ALA A 491 -23.89 -32.07 27.81
N GLU A 492 -24.66 -31.77 28.86
CA GLU A 492 -25.64 -32.69 29.45
C GLU A 492 -27.03 -32.55 28.84
N SER A 493 -27.52 -31.33 28.67
CA SER A 493 -28.88 -31.07 28.18
C SER A 493 -29.00 -31.23 26.67
N GLY A 494 -27.92 -30.96 25.92
CA GLY A 494 -27.95 -30.92 24.47
C GLY A 494 -28.76 -29.74 23.91
N GLU A 495 -29.10 -28.74 24.73
CA GLU A 495 -29.90 -27.56 24.37
C GLU A 495 -29.00 -26.38 23.91
N PRO A 496 -29.56 -25.29 23.34
CA PRO A 496 -28.80 -24.12 22.95
C PRO A 496 -28.11 -23.43 24.14
N VAL A 497 -26.90 -22.92 23.92
CA VAL A 497 -26.18 -22.13 24.94
C VAL A 497 -26.89 -20.82 25.25
N SER A 498 -27.00 -20.52 26.55
CA SER A 498 -27.35 -19.22 27.09
C SER A 498 -26.08 -18.47 27.49
N LEU A 499 -25.78 -17.34 26.83
CA LEU A 499 -24.62 -16.52 27.24
C LEU A 499 -24.90 -15.76 28.54
N ARG A 500 -26.18 -15.52 28.84
CA ARG A 500 -26.56 -14.91 30.10
C ARG A 500 -26.21 -15.83 31.26
N GLU A 501 -26.60 -17.10 31.20
CA GLU A 501 -26.29 -18.06 32.27
C GLU A 501 -24.80 -18.43 32.26
N SER A 502 -24.20 -18.68 31.09
CA SER A 502 -22.80 -19.10 30.99
C SER A 502 -21.81 -18.01 31.43
N CYS A 503 -22.04 -16.75 31.09
CA CYS A 503 -21.07 -15.68 31.33
C CYS A 503 -21.33 -14.88 32.63
N SER A 504 -22.55 -14.95 33.20
CA SER A 504 -22.90 -14.16 34.39
C SER A 504 -22.17 -14.59 35.67
N ALA A 505 -21.60 -15.80 35.71
CA ALA A 505 -20.76 -16.25 36.81
C ALA A 505 -19.49 -15.38 36.99
N CYS A 506 -18.99 -14.80 35.89
CA CYS A 506 -17.76 -14.00 35.87
C CYS A 506 -18.00 -12.53 35.48
N HIS A 507 -19.05 -12.23 34.72
CA HIS A 507 -19.38 -10.91 34.21
C HIS A 507 -20.72 -10.40 34.77
N ASP A 508 -20.76 -9.16 35.26
CA ASP A 508 -22.01 -8.56 35.74
C ASP A 508 -22.83 -8.00 34.56
N LEU A 509 -23.58 -8.90 33.90
CA LEU A 509 -24.33 -8.57 32.68
C LEU A 509 -25.56 -7.69 32.95
N ASP A 510 -25.96 -7.53 34.21
CA ASP A 510 -27.07 -6.69 34.65
C ASP A 510 -26.61 -5.32 35.15
N ASP A 511 -25.30 -5.09 35.23
CA ASP A 511 -24.72 -3.79 35.54
C ASP A 511 -25.17 -2.71 34.56
N ALA A 512 -25.44 -1.51 35.07
CA ALA A 512 -25.99 -0.42 34.28
C ALA A 512 -25.00 0.06 33.21
N ASP A 513 -23.70 0.02 33.48
CA ASP A 513 -22.65 0.42 32.54
C ASP A 513 -22.42 -0.69 31.50
N PHE A 514 -22.45 -1.96 31.90
CA PHE A 514 -22.46 -3.07 30.94
C PHE A 514 -23.65 -2.97 29.99
N ALA A 515 -24.85 -2.73 30.54
CA ALA A 515 -26.08 -2.56 29.77
C ALA A 515 -26.09 -1.30 28.91
N ALA A 516 -25.49 -0.20 29.33
CA ALA A 516 -25.35 1.01 28.52
C ALA A 516 -24.39 0.77 27.33
N ASN A 517 -23.27 0.10 27.58
CA ASN A 517 -22.23 -0.17 26.58
C ASN A 517 -22.63 -1.25 25.55
N HIS A 518 -23.42 -2.25 25.96
CA HIS A 518 -23.91 -3.32 25.08
C HIS A 518 -25.37 -3.14 24.66
N GLY A 519 -26.06 -2.13 25.21
CA GLY A 519 -27.49 -1.85 25.02
C GLY A 519 -27.86 -1.41 23.61
N TYR A 520 -26.93 -0.75 22.88
CA TYR A 520 -27.14 -0.42 21.47
C TYR A 520 -27.30 -1.69 20.60
N HIS A 521 -26.71 -2.81 21.03
CA HIS A 521 -26.79 -4.12 20.35
C HIS A 521 -27.78 -5.08 21.02
N ARG A 522 -28.23 -4.78 22.24
CA ARG A 522 -29.37 -5.44 22.91
C ARG A 522 -30.64 -4.87 22.31
N GLY A 523 -31.16 -5.51 21.26
CA GLY A 523 -32.33 -5.08 20.46
C GLY A 523 -33.26 -4.10 21.20
N LEU A 524 -33.21 -2.82 20.78
CA LEU A 524 -33.89 -1.69 21.41
C LEU A 524 -35.41 -1.91 21.46
N GLY A 525 -35.88 -2.48 22.57
CA GLY A 525 -37.29 -2.76 22.84
C GLY A 525 -38.13 -1.55 23.26
N ASP A 526 -37.54 -0.36 23.40
CA ASP A 526 -38.19 0.80 24.06
C ASP A 526 -38.50 2.00 23.14
N LEU A 527 -38.46 1.85 21.82
CA LEU A 527 -38.77 2.97 20.90
C LEU A 527 -40.25 3.40 20.83
N GLY A 528 -41.14 2.92 21.70
CA GLY A 528 -42.50 3.47 21.85
C GLY A 528 -43.28 3.64 20.52
N LEU A 529 -43.05 2.76 19.54
CA LEU A 529 -43.61 2.91 18.20
C LEU A 529 -45.07 2.46 18.18
N ASP A 530 -45.95 3.36 17.75
CA ASP A 530 -47.37 3.09 17.49
C ASP A 530 -47.56 1.85 16.60
N GLN A 531 -48.58 1.03 16.88
CA GLN A 531 -48.78 -0.30 16.30
C GLN A 531 -49.01 -0.25 14.77
N ALA A 532 -49.52 0.87 14.25
CA ALA A 532 -49.65 1.14 12.82
C ALA A 532 -48.33 1.57 12.13
N ARG A 533 -47.33 1.99 12.91
CA ARG A 533 -45.97 2.35 12.46
C ARG A 533 -44.98 1.20 12.64
N ALA A 534 -45.26 0.28 13.56
CA ALA A 534 -44.49 -0.95 13.76
C ALA A 534 -44.68 -1.97 12.64
N SER A 535 -45.87 -2.05 12.04
CA SER A 535 -46.16 -2.92 10.88
C SER A 535 -45.45 -2.50 9.57
N LEU A 536 -44.79 -1.34 9.57
CA LEU A 536 -43.97 -0.83 8.46
C LEU A 536 -42.46 -0.94 8.72
N LEU A 537 -42.02 -1.71 9.74
CA LEU A 537 -40.63 -1.95 10.12
C LEU A 537 -39.87 -3.15 9.49
N PRO A 538 -40.34 -3.99 8.55
CA PRO A 538 -39.62 -5.25 8.25
C PRO A 538 -38.31 -5.14 7.45
N TYR A 539 -37.82 -3.95 7.12
CA TYR A 539 -36.70 -3.77 6.18
C TYR A 539 -35.42 -3.20 6.80
N GLY A 540 -35.35 -3.11 8.13
CA GLY A 540 -34.09 -3.09 8.87
C GLY A 540 -33.86 -4.45 9.52
N PRO A 541 -32.65 -4.76 10.02
CA PRO A 541 -32.44 -5.95 10.85
C PRO A 541 -33.50 -5.94 11.96
N GLU A 542 -34.31 -6.99 12.02
CA GLU A 542 -35.34 -7.10 13.05
C GLU A 542 -34.68 -6.88 14.42
N PRO A 543 -35.23 -6.02 15.29
CA PRO A 543 -34.93 -6.12 16.71
C PRO A 543 -35.23 -7.56 17.09
N ALA A 544 -34.25 -8.25 17.66
CA ALA A 544 -34.46 -9.58 18.22
C ALA A 544 -35.77 -9.57 19.03
N PRO A 545 -36.57 -10.66 18.99
CA PRO A 545 -37.79 -10.74 19.79
C PRO A 545 -37.47 -10.34 21.24
N LYS A 546 -38.47 -9.80 21.96
CA LYS A 546 -38.37 -9.29 23.34
C LYS A 546 -37.72 -10.22 24.38
N GLU A 547 -37.36 -11.44 23.99
CA GLU A 547 -36.76 -12.53 24.76
C GLU A 547 -35.36 -12.97 24.21
N GLY A 548 -34.79 -12.27 23.22
CA GLY A 548 -33.53 -12.66 22.56
C GLY A 548 -32.28 -12.27 23.36
N GLU A 549 -31.40 -13.24 23.61
CA GLU A 549 -30.09 -13.01 24.22
C GLU A 549 -29.12 -12.24 23.30
N SER A 550 -28.24 -11.43 23.91
CA SER A 550 -27.13 -10.80 23.21
C SER A 550 -26.05 -11.84 22.86
N ASN A 551 -25.67 -11.93 21.59
CA ASN A 551 -24.63 -12.86 21.14
C ASN A 551 -23.22 -12.26 21.30
N CYS A 552 -22.68 -12.26 22.52
CA CYS A 552 -21.33 -11.76 22.82
C CYS A 552 -20.24 -12.50 22.04
N LEU A 553 -20.43 -13.79 21.75
CA LEU A 553 -19.49 -14.60 20.99
C LEU A 553 -19.27 -14.08 19.57
N LEU A 554 -20.27 -13.42 18.97
CA LEU A 554 -20.11 -12.84 17.63
C LEU A 554 -18.98 -11.82 17.58
N CYS A 555 -18.78 -11.03 18.65
CA CYS A 555 -17.74 -10.01 18.70
C CYS A 555 -16.44 -10.54 19.28
N HIS A 556 -16.52 -11.32 20.35
CA HIS A 556 -15.37 -11.69 21.18
C HIS A 556 -14.71 -13.02 20.80
N LEU A 557 -15.38 -13.89 20.04
CA LEU A 557 -14.79 -15.15 19.61
C LEU A 557 -13.81 -14.92 18.46
N ALA A 558 -12.63 -15.50 18.56
CA ALA A 558 -11.57 -15.35 17.56
C ALA A 558 -12.03 -15.69 16.14
N ASN A 559 -12.85 -16.73 15.98
CA ASN A 559 -13.37 -17.20 14.71
C ASN A 559 -14.88 -17.43 14.81
N ALA A 560 -15.65 -16.35 15.01
CA ALA A 560 -17.11 -16.41 15.05
C ALA A 560 -17.69 -16.89 13.71
N ASN A 561 -18.53 -17.92 13.73
CA ASN A 561 -19.15 -18.46 12.52
C ASN A 561 -20.45 -17.73 12.18
N GLU A 562 -20.33 -16.59 11.50
CA GLU A 562 -21.48 -15.79 11.08
C GLU A 562 -22.36 -16.52 10.05
N GLY A 563 -21.76 -17.28 9.13
CA GLY A 563 -22.51 -18.03 8.12
C GLY A 563 -23.46 -19.05 8.74
N ALA A 564 -22.98 -19.81 9.74
CA ALA A 564 -23.80 -20.74 10.50
C ALA A 564 -24.90 -20.02 11.31
N ARG A 565 -24.59 -18.87 11.93
CA ARG A 565 -25.57 -18.03 12.64
C ARG A 565 -26.69 -17.57 11.71
N ARG A 566 -26.36 -17.04 10.53
CA ARG A 566 -27.33 -16.58 9.53
C ARG A 566 -28.17 -17.74 9.00
N ALA A 567 -27.57 -18.89 8.75
CA ALA A 567 -28.30 -20.09 8.33
C ALA A 567 -29.31 -20.55 9.40
N ALA A 568 -28.94 -20.51 10.68
CA ALA A 568 -29.85 -20.82 11.79
C ALA A 568 -31.03 -19.84 11.86
N LEU A 569 -30.76 -18.53 11.72
CA LEU A 569 -31.81 -17.49 11.68
C LEU A 569 -32.74 -17.66 10.47
N GLY A 570 -32.19 -17.89 9.28
CA GLY A 570 -32.95 -18.04 8.04
C GLY A 570 -33.76 -19.33 7.94
N SER A 571 -33.42 -20.35 8.72
CA SER A 571 -34.13 -21.64 8.76
C SER A 571 -35.16 -21.77 9.90
N GLY A 572 -35.46 -20.67 10.60
CA GLY A 572 -36.42 -20.66 11.71
C GLY A 572 -35.88 -21.27 13.01
N GLN A 573 -34.57 -21.48 13.12
CA GLN A 573 -33.88 -22.01 14.30
C GLN A 573 -33.26 -20.89 15.14
N ALA A 574 -33.98 -19.78 15.32
CA ALA A 574 -33.44 -18.57 15.95
C ALA A 574 -32.84 -18.81 17.36
N LYS A 575 -33.40 -19.75 18.13
CA LYS A 575 -32.87 -20.16 19.45
C LYS A 575 -31.44 -20.71 19.40
N TRP A 576 -31.05 -21.31 18.27
CA TRP A 576 -29.72 -21.88 18.06
C TRP A 576 -28.72 -20.89 17.46
N ALA A 577 -29.12 -19.66 17.16
CA ALA A 577 -28.26 -18.70 16.47
C ALA A 577 -26.96 -18.41 17.25
N VAL A 578 -27.05 -18.28 18.58
CA VAL A 578 -25.87 -18.08 19.44
C VAL A 578 -24.95 -19.30 19.39
N THR A 579 -25.50 -20.50 19.54
CA THR A 579 -24.75 -21.76 19.48
C THR A 579 -24.10 -21.95 18.11
N ALA A 580 -24.79 -21.59 17.02
CA ALA A 580 -24.28 -21.71 15.67
C ALA A 580 -22.99 -20.90 15.44
N THR A 581 -22.79 -19.81 16.20
CA THR A 581 -21.54 -19.01 16.17
C THR A 581 -20.31 -19.82 16.60
N LEU A 582 -20.49 -20.89 17.38
CA LEU A 582 -19.41 -21.78 17.82
C LEU A 582 -19.04 -22.86 16.79
N VAL A 583 -19.75 -22.97 15.65
CA VAL A 583 -19.46 -23.99 14.64
C VAL A 583 -18.04 -23.79 14.09
N GLY A 584 -17.22 -24.85 14.15
CA GLY A 584 -15.81 -24.81 13.72
C GLY A 584 -14.81 -24.59 14.87
N THR A 585 -15.29 -24.35 16.09
CA THR A 585 -14.45 -24.34 17.30
C THR A 585 -14.07 -25.74 17.81
N GLY A 586 -14.77 -26.78 17.34
CA GLY A 586 -14.70 -28.13 17.86
C GLY A 586 -15.73 -28.44 18.96
N LEU A 587 -16.42 -27.43 19.52
CA LEU A 587 -17.42 -27.62 20.58
C LEU A 587 -18.78 -28.08 20.06
N VAL A 588 -19.14 -27.68 18.84
CA VAL A 588 -20.46 -27.95 18.26
C VAL A 588 -20.38 -28.20 16.76
N THR A 589 -21.22 -29.12 16.30
CA THR A 589 -21.39 -29.46 14.89
C THR A 589 -22.84 -29.24 14.44
N ALA A 590 -23.03 -28.73 13.23
CA ALA A 590 -24.36 -28.60 12.63
C ALA A 590 -24.84 -29.97 12.12
N LYS A 591 -26.12 -30.30 12.30
CA LYS A 591 -26.75 -31.54 11.81
C LYS A 591 -27.32 -31.34 10.40
N ASP A 592 -27.22 -32.38 9.57
CA ASP A 592 -27.93 -32.45 8.30
C ASP A 592 -29.46 -32.44 8.53
N GLY A 593 -30.16 -31.44 7.97
CA GLY A 593 -31.61 -31.28 8.12
C GLY A 593 -32.05 -30.39 9.29
N GLY A 594 -31.13 -29.81 10.05
CA GLY A 594 -31.40 -28.81 11.10
C GLY A 594 -31.07 -29.28 12.52
N GLY A 595 -30.69 -28.34 13.40
CA GLY A 595 -30.22 -28.58 14.77
C GLY A 595 -28.70 -28.72 14.89
N PHE A 596 -28.22 -28.79 16.13
CA PHE A 596 -26.79 -28.83 16.46
C PHE A 596 -26.48 -29.98 17.45
N THR A 597 -25.22 -30.42 17.50
CA THR A 597 -24.73 -31.44 18.44
C THR A 597 -23.49 -30.93 19.15
N TRP A 598 -23.51 -30.93 20.48
CA TRP A 598 -22.35 -30.66 21.30
C TRP A 598 -21.38 -31.85 21.30
N ASP A 599 -20.08 -31.58 21.26
CA ASP A 599 -19.03 -32.58 21.40
C ASP A 599 -18.68 -32.73 22.89
N ALA A 600 -19.12 -33.83 23.51
CA ALA A 600 -18.90 -34.06 24.93
C ALA A 600 -17.41 -34.18 25.31
N ASP A 601 -16.55 -34.61 24.39
CA ASP A 601 -15.10 -34.77 24.65
C ASP A 601 -14.38 -33.41 24.69
N ALA A 602 -15.04 -32.34 24.23
CA ALA A 602 -14.51 -30.98 24.25
C ALA A 602 -14.76 -30.25 25.59
N PHE A 603 -15.42 -30.91 26.55
CA PHE A 603 -15.73 -30.37 27.88
C PHE A 603 -14.99 -31.11 28.98
N ASP A 604 -14.54 -30.38 30.00
CA ASP A 604 -14.03 -30.94 31.26
C ASP A 604 -14.95 -30.48 32.41
N GLY A 605 -15.74 -31.39 32.97
CA GLY A 605 -16.69 -31.06 34.03
C GLY A 605 -17.78 -30.04 33.63
N GLY A 606 -18.11 -29.93 32.33
CA GLY A 606 -19.06 -28.94 31.80
C GLY A 606 -18.41 -27.63 31.35
N GLU A 607 -17.12 -27.45 31.61
CA GLU A 607 -16.34 -26.30 31.16
C GLU A 607 -15.69 -26.52 29.80
N ALA A 608 -15.61 -25.46 28.98
CA ALA A 608 -14.97 -25.47 27.68
C ALA A 608 -13.95 -24.33 27.54
N LYS A 609 -12.88 -24.57 26.79
CA LYS A 609 -11.93 -23.52 26.41
C LYS A 609 -12.47 -22.74 25.20
N LEU A 610 -12.66 -21.44 25.36
CA LEU A 610 -13.03 -20.53 24.28
C LEU A 610 -11.87 -19.58 23.94
N ALA A 611 -11.60 -19.39 22.65
CA ALA A 611 -10.65 -18.39 22.18
C ALA A 611 -11.30 -17.00 22.15
N LEU A 612 -11.49 -16.41 23.34
CA LEU A 612 -12.10 -15.09 23.51
C LEU A 612 -11.04 -13.98 23.54
N GLY A 613 -11.40 -12.80 23.07
CA GLY A 613 -10.53 -11.61 23.11
C GLY A 613 -11.29 -10.31 22.88
N PRO A 614 -10.59 -9.18 22.70
CA PRO A 614 -11.22 -7.92 22.32
C PRO A 614 -11.97 -8.07 20.98
N PRO A 615 -13.00 -7.23 20.71
CA PRO A 615 -13.73 -7.27 19.45
C PRO A 615 -12.80 -7.17 18.24
N ARG A 616 -12.96 -8.09 17.29
CA ARG A 616 -12.20 -8.10 16.03
C ARG A 616 -12.93 -7.36 14.93
N GLU A 617 -12.20 -6.72 14.04
CA GLU A 617 -12.79 -5.93 12.97
C GLU A 617 -13.60 -6.79 12.00
N GLU A 618 -13.14 -8.00 11.68
CA GLU A 618 -13.87 -8.91 10.78
C GLU A 618 -15.23 -9.31 11.37
N ASN A 619 -15.27 -9.49 12.69
CA ASN A 619 -16.50 -9.78 13.43
C ASN A 619 -17.46 -8.58 13.39
N CYS A 620 -16.96 -7.35 13.55
CA CYS A 620 -17.78 -6.15 13.40
C CYS A 620 -18.38 -6.05 11.99
N GLY A 621 -17.64 -6.48 10.97
CA GLY A 621 -18.08 -6.45 9.58
C GLY A 621 -19.32 -7.29 9.28
N ALA A 622 -19.62 -8.30 10.11
CA ALA A 622 -20.83 -9.10 9.99
C ALA A 622 -22.13 -8.27 10.05
N CYS A 623 -22.11 -7.12 10.74
CA CYS A 623 -23.29 -6.28 10.94
C CYS A 623 -23.08 -4.83 10.46
N HIS A 624 -21.83 -4.34 10.41
CA HIS A 624 -21.53 -2.94 10.08
C HIS A 624 -21.07 -2.73 8.63
N GLY A 625 -21.04 -3.79 7.83
CA GLY A 625 -20.63 -3.75 6.43
C GLY A 625 -19.22 -4.29 6.22
N ARG A 626 -18.76 -4.27 4.98
CA ARG A 626 -17.49 -4.85 4.56
C ARG A 626 -16.32 -4.24 5.32
N VAL A 627 -15.76 -5.04 6.21
CA VAL A 627 -14.42 -4.88 6.74
C VAL A 627 -13.48 -5.75 5.92
N HIS A 628 -12.41 -5.16 5.40
CA HIS A 628 -11.40 -5.89 4.62
C HIS A 628 -10.01 -5.53 5.11
N ASN A 629 -9.45 -6.41 5.93
CA ASN A 629 -8.11 -6.27 6.52
C ASN A 629 -7.15 -7.37 6.04
N THR A 630 -7.51 -8.07 4.96
CA THR A 630 -6.63 -9.04 4.32
C THR A 630 -5.88 -8.39 3.15
N PRO A 631 -4.64 -8.83 2.85
CA PRO A 631 -3.90 -8.23 1.74
C PRO A 631 -4.25 -8.80 0.34
N GLU A 632 -5.21 -9.72 0.23
CA GLU A 632 -5.87 -10.03 -1.05
C GLU A 632 -6.57 -8.77 -1.61
N PRO A 633 -6.67 -8.63 -2.95
CA PRO A 633 -7.48 -7.58 -3.56
C PRO A 633 -8.91 -7.61 -3.02
N LEU A 634 -9.40 -6.46 -2.54
CA LEU A 634 -10.76 -6.33 -2.03
C LEU A 634 -11.78 -6.60 -3.12
N THR A 635 -12.64 -7.59 -2.90
CA THR A 635 -13.82 -7.87 -3.72
C THR A 635 -15.09 -7.63 -2.91
N LEU A 636 -16.19 -7.37 -3.58
CA LEU A 636 -17.51 -7.19 -2.96
C LEU A 636 -18.47 -8.24 -3.51
N ASN A 637 -19.25 -8.88 -2.63
CA ASN A 637 -20.27 -9.84 -3.04
C ASN A 637 -21.66 -9.18 -2.96
N LEU A 638 -22.03 -8.47 -4.02
CA LEU A 638 -23.30 -7.74 -4.10
C LEU A 638 -24.48 -8.74 -4.25
N GLY A 639 -25.53 -8.55 -3.47
CA GLY A 639 -26.63 -9.50 -3.25
C GLY A 639 -26.33 -10.57 -2.22
N GLY A 640 -25.22 -10.47 -1.47
CA GLY A 640 -24.74 -11.47 -0.52
C GLY A 640 -24.67 -10.95 0.93
N ASP A 641 -23.53 -11.18 1.59
CA ASP A 641 -23.34 -10.87 3.00
C ASP A 641 -23.05 -9.38 3.30
N ASP A 642 -22.75 -8.59 2.26
CA ASP A 642 -22.30 -7.18 2.36
C ASP A 642 -23.46 -6.16 2.40
N ALA A 643 -24.62 -6.52 2.98
CA ALA A 643 -25.85 -5.72 2.87
C ALA A 643 -25.73 -4.24 3.30
N VAL A 644 -24.98 -3.95 4.37
CA VAL A 644 -24.76 -2.56 4.83
C VAL A 644 -23.85 -1.79 3.86
N THR A 645 -22.81 -2.44 3.34
CA THR A 645 -21.97 -1.87 2.27
C THR A 645 -22.78 -1.63 1.01
N GLU A 646 -23.69 -2.52 0.66
CA GLU A 646 -24.59 -2.29 -0.45
C GLU A 646 -25.51 -1.10 -0.19
N GLN A 647 -26.05 -0.92 1.01
CA GLN A 647 -26.90 0.24 1.29
C GLN A 647 -26.15 1.57 1.32
N THR A 648 -24.85 1.57 1.60
CA THR A 648 -24.12 2.82 1.93
C THR A 648 -22.88 3.09 1.09
N GLY A 649 -22.37 2.10 0.36
CA GLY A 649 -21.06 2.12 -0.28
C GLY A 649 -19.88 2.10 0.71
N GLN A 650 -20.13 1.93 2.01
CA GLN A 650 -19.07 1.97 3.02
C GLN A 650 -18.24 0.70 3.03
N VAL A 651 -16.92 0.86 3.15
CA VAL A 651 -15.91 -0.18 3.19
C VAL A 651 -14.82 0.28 4.16
N PHE A 652 -14.60 -0.49 5.22
CA PHE A 652 -13.51 -0.25 6.14
C PHE A 652 -12.29 -1.10 5.74
N SER A 653 -11.32 -0.47 5.07
CA SER A 653 -10.12 -1.18 4.61
C SER A 653 -8.91 -0.26 4.52
N TYR A 654 -7.75 -0.79 4.90
CA TYR A 654 -6.47 -0.10 4.71
C TYR A 654 -6.01 -0.11 3.25
N GLN A 655 -6.56 -1.03 2.43
CA GLN A 655 -6.08 -1.24 1.09
C GLN A 655 -6.28 0.03 0.25
N LYS A 656 -5.32 0.36 -0.62
CA LYS A 656 -5.50 1.44 -1.58
C LYS A 656 -6.60 1.07 -2.57
N VAL A 657 -7.47 2.01 -2.93
CA VAL A 657 -8.61 1.77 -3.83
C VAL A 657 -8.15 1.12 -5.15
N ARG A 658 -7.02 1.58 -5.71
CA ARG A 658 -6.41 0.99 -6.92
C ARG A 658 -6.01 -0.48 -6.82
N VAL A 659 -5.79 -1.01 -5.61
CA VAL A 659 -5.34 -2.41 -5.40
C VAL A 659 -6.52 -3.37 -5.31
N SER A 660 -7.75 -2.86 -5.14
CA SER A 660 -8.96 -3.68 -5.05
C SER A 660 -9.16 -4.56 -6.29
N GLY A 661 -9.91 -5.66 -6.14
CA GLY A 661 -10.35 -6.50 -7.25
C GLY A 661 -11.50 -5.91 -8.07
N LEU A 662 -11.91 -4.67 -7.80
CA LEU A 662 -13.04 -4.01 -8.44
C LEU A 662 -12.69 -3.46 -9.82
N ASN A 663 -13.68 -3.45 -10.73
CA ASN A 663 -13.55 -2.91 -12.08
C ASN A 663 -13.69 -1.37 -12.09
N LEU A 664 -12.67 -0.66 -11.61
CA LEU A 664 -12.69 0.79 -11.43
C LEU A 664 -12.21 1.54 -12.69
N LYS A 665 -12.92 2.61 -13.06
CA LYS A 665 -12.45 3.56 -14.07
C LYS A 665 -11.23 4.33 -13.54
N ASP A 666 -10.24 4.55 -14.40
CA ASP A 666 -8.99 5.27 -14.08
C ASP A 666 -8.26 4.73 -12.83
N LYS A 667 -8.32 3.41 -12.61
CA LYS A 667 -7.88 2.73 -11.38
C LYS A 667 -6.50 3.14 -10.88
N ASP A 668 -5.53 3.33 -11.77
CA ASP A 668 -4.14 3.70 -11.42
C ASP A 668 -4.02 5.07 -10.75
N THR A 669 -5.02 5.95 -10.94
CA THR A 669 -5.08 7.28 -10.32
C THR A 669 -5.63 7.26 -8.89
N LEU A 670 -6.27 6.15 -8.46
CA LEU A 670 -6.97 6.03 -7.18
C LEU A 670 -6.02 5.61 -6.04
N ARG A 671 -5.15 6.55 -5.63
CA ARG A 671 -4.01 6.28 -4.74
C ARG A 671 -4.32 6.26 -3.24
N ARG A 672 -5.50 6.72 -2.80
CA ARG A 672 -5.89 6.71 -1.38
C ARG A 672 -6.37 5.33 -0.91
N SER A 673 -6.33 5.09 0.40
CA SER A 673 -7.00 3.95 1.04
C SER A 673 -8.52 4.08 0.95
N TRP A 674 -9.21 2.95 1.11
CA TRP A 674 -10.65 2.97 1.34
C TRP A 674 -10.97 3.79 2.59
N ASP A 675 -10.31 3.51 3.71
CA ASP A 675 -10.42 4.28 4.96
C ASP A 675 -9.05 4.55 5.58
N ILE A 676 -8.76 5.83 5.89
CA ILE A 676 -7.48 6.23 6.47
C ILE A 676 -7.27 5.69 7.88
N HIS A 677 -8.33 5.48 8.67
CA HIS A 677 -8.22 4.95 10.03
C HIS A 677 -7.78 3.50 10.00
N ALA A 678 -8.36 2.71 9.10
CA ALA A 678 -7.93 1.33 8.85
C ALA A 678 -6.46 1.28 8.38
N GLU A 679 -6.03 2.19 7.50
CA GLU A 679 -4.62 2.33 7.08
C GLU A 679 -3.69 2.68 8.25
N ARG A 680 -4.18 3.46 9.20
CA ARG A 680 -3.47 3.88 10.41
C ARG A 680 -3.63 2.91 11.59
N LEU A 681 -4.13 1.70 11.33
CA LEU A 681 -4.29 0.62 12.31
C LEU A 681 -5.23 0.97 13.47
N VAL A 682 -6.16 1.90 13.26
CA VAL A 682 -7.22 2.16 14.22
C VAL A 682 -8.24 1.03 14.09
N THR A 683 -8.46 0.32 15.19
CA THR A 683 -9.39 -0.80 15.30
C THR A 683 -10.82 -0.28 15.50
N CYS A 684 -11.82 -1.11 15.20
CA CYS A 684 -13.21 -0.74 15.44
C CYS A 684 -13.46 -0.37 16.91
N ALA A 685 -12.87 -1.11 17.85
CA ALA A 685 -13.05 -0.92 19.29
C ALA A 685 -12.43 0.39 19.83
N GLU A 686 -11.41 0.95 19.16
CA GLU A 686 -10.81 2.23 19.56
C GLU A 686 -11.70 3.44 19.25
N CYS A 687 -12.60 3.30 18.26
CA CYS A 687 -13.64 4.29 17.96
C CYS A 687 -14.98 3.95 18.66
N HIS A 688 -15.32 2.66 18.69
CA HIS A 688 -16.55 2.10 19.28
C HIS A 688 -16.25 1.40 20.61
N TYR A 689 -15.92 2.19 21.63
CA TYR A 689 -15.50 1.68 22.94
C TYR A 689 -16.67 1.59 23.94
N ALA A 690 -16.48 0.77 24.98
CA ALA A 690 -17.34 0.72 26.16
C ALA A 690 -16.70 1.56 27.28
N ASP A 691 -17.45 2.47 27.91
CA ASP A 691 -16.95 3.47 28.87
C ASP A 691 -16.28 2.85 30.12
N GLU A 692 -16.57 1.59 30.47
CA GLU A 692 -15.91 0.87 31.58
C GLU A 692 -15.59 -0.60 31.25
N VAL A 693 -14.32 -0.98 31.39
CA VAL A 693 -13.90 -2.40 31.50
C VAL A 693 -14.04 -2.79 32.97
N PRO A 694 -14.76 -3.88 33.33
CA PRO A 694 -14.86 -4.32 34.72
C PRO A 694 -13.48 -4.42 35.37
N LYS A 695 -13.29 -3.85 36.57
CA LYS A 695 -11.99 -3.78 37.28
C LYS A 695 -11.23 -5.11 37.40
N ARG A 696 -11.91 -6.25 37.27
CA ARG A 696 -11.30 -7.60 37.27
C ARG A 696 -10.61 -7.98 35.95
N LEU A 697 -10.90 -7.29 34.84
CA LEU A 697 -10.28 -7.49 33.52
C LEU A 697 -9.22 -6.42 33.19
N ALA A 698 -9.03 -5.44 34.08
CA ALA A 698 -8.10 -4.32 33.91
C ALA A 698 -6.62 -4.67 34.18
N SER A 699 -6.20 -5.91 33.95
CA SER A 699 -4.78 -6.26 33.97
C SER A 699 -4.22 -6.17 32.55
N THR A 700 -3.78 -4.97 32.13
CA THR A 700 -2.54 -4.70 31.34
C THR A 700 -2.55 -3.38 30.55
N THR A 701 -3.63 -2.60 30.47
CA THR A 701 -3.63 -1.33 29.72
C THR A 701 -3.31 -0.10 30.58
N PRO A 702 -2.59 0.92 30.04
CA PRO A 702 -2.30 2.15 30.78
C PRO A 702 -3.57 2.92 31.14
N ASP A 703 -3.56 3.56 32.33
CA ASP A 703 -4.61 4.46 32.81
C ASP A 703 -5.00 5.50 31.75
N HIS A 704 -6.13 5.29 31.08
CA HIS A 704 -6.82 6.34 30.35
C HIS A 704 -7.92 6.88 31.27
N PRO A 705 -8.00 8.21 31.49
CA PRO A 705 -9.05 8.77 32.34
C PRO A 705 -10.43 8.45 31.75
N ALA A 706 -11.35 8.01 32.61
CA ALA A 706 -12.76 7.81 32.28
C ALA A 706 -13.33 9.12 31.68
N ARG A 707 -14.02 9.00 30.55
CA ARG A 707 -14.62 10.13 29.83
C ARG A 707 -16.08 9.76 29.54
N GLU A 708 -17.01 10.63 29.92
CA GLU A 708 -18.45 10.42 29.75
C GLU A 708 -18.83 10.39 28.25
N GLY A 709 -19.40 9.28 27.77
CA GLY A 709 -20.14 9.21 26.50
C GLY A 709 -19.74 8.03 25.60
N ALA A 710 -20.71 7.17 25.26
CA ALA A 710 -20.51 5.87 24.61
C ALA A 710 -19.96 5.85 23.16
N ARG A 711 -19.55 6.99 22.55
CA ARG A 711 -18.88 7.02 21.23
C ARG A 711 -17.88 8.19 21.14
N ARG A 712 -16.65 7.90 20.70
CA ARG A 712 -15.70 8.96 20.30
C ARG A 712 -16.17 9.58 19.00
N ASP A 713 -16.29 10.90 18.98
CA ASP A 713 -16.43 11.66 17.75
C ASP A 713 -15.05 11.99 17.16
N CYS A 714 -15.03 12.62 15.98
CA CYS A 714 -13.78 13.05 15.35
C CYS A 714 -12.95 13.94 16.29
N GLN A 715 -13.57 14.78 17.11
CA GLN A 715 -12.88 15.74 17.99
C GLN A 715 -12.22 15.08 19.21
N SER A 716 -12.65 13.87 19.56
CA SER A 716 -12.05 13.06 20.62
C SER A 716 -10.59 12.69 20.34
N CYS A 717 -10.20 12.64 19.07
CA CYS A 717 -8.84 12.33 18.62
C CYS A 717 -8.19 13.45 17.79
N HIS A 718 -8.99 14.32 17.13
CA HIS A 718 -8.49 15.34 16.20
C HIS A 718 -8.61 16.76 16.76
N ALA A 719 -7.47 17.47 16.79
CA ALA A 719 -7.43 18.88 17.13
C ALA A 719 -7.71 19.77 15.90
N VAL A 720 -8.86 20.44 15.93
CA VAL A 720 -9.34 21.31 14.85
C VAL A 720 -8.50 22.59 14.68
N ALA A 721 -7.97 23.12 15.79
CA ALA A 721 -7.28 24.42 15.81
C ALA A 721 -6.01 24.46 14.94
N ASN A 722 -5.31 23.33 14.81
CA ASN A 722 -3.95 23.30 14.22
C ASN A 722 -3.91 22.73 12.80
N THR A 723 -4.99 22.14 12.31
CA THR A 723 -5.00 21.34 11.07
C THR A 723 -5.80 21.95 9.92
N HIS A 724 -6.63 22.97 10.20
CA HIS A 724 -7.55 23.58 9.24
C HIS A 724 -7.20 25.05 8.92
N GLY A 725 -5.90 25.40 9.01
CA GLY A 725 -5.34 26.75 8.77
C GLY A 725 -5.82 27.44 7.49
N TRP A 726 -6.13 26.64 6.47
CA TRP A 726 -6.50 27.04 5.13
C TRP A 726 -7.97 27.49 4.96
N MET A 727 -8.83 27.19 5.94
CA MET A 727 -10.27 27.42 5.85
C MET A 727 -10.67 28.74 6.50
N ASP A 728 -11.26 29.65 5.70
CA ASP A 728 -11.95 30.84 6.18
C ASP A 728 -13.27 30.47 6.88
N GLN A 729 -13.71 31.27 7.86
CA GLN A 729 -14.96 31.03 8.61
C GLN A 729 -15.06 29.59 9.17
N ARG A 730 -13.95 29.15 9.76
CA ARG A 730 -13.77 27.79 10.25
C ARG A 730 -14.82 27.40 11.31
N GLU A 731 -15.15 28.33 12.21
CA GLU A 731 -16.10 28.06 13.30
C GLU A 731 -17.51 27.82 12.74
N GLU A 732 -17.91 28.61 11.74
CA GLU A 732 -19.20 28.48 11.06
C GLU A 732 -19.31 27.15 10.32
N HIS A 733 -18.23 26.71 9.65
CA HIS A 733 -18.20 25.40 9.00
C HIS A 733 -18.35 24.26 10.00
N PHE A 734 -17.66 24.29 11.15
CA PHE A 734 -17.80 23.22 12.14
C PHE A 734 -19.11 23.26 12.92
N ALA A 735 -19.78 24.41 12.96
CA ALA A 735 -21.14 24.52 13.47
C ALA A 735 -22.16 23.90 12.49
N ALA A 736 -21.95 24.06 11.18
CA ALA A 736 -22.91 23.63 10.16
C ALA A 736 -22.65 22.23 9.57
N LEU A 737 -21.40 21.77 9.52
CA LEU A 737 -20.97 20.55 8.86
C LEU A 737 -20.39 19.55 9.86
N SER A 738 -20.74 18.28 9.67
CA SER A 738 -19.99 17.15 10.24
C SER A 738 -18.60 17.07 9.59
N CYS A 739 -17.63 16.43 10.26
CA CYS A 739 -16.29 16.25 9.71
C CYS A 739 -16.35 15.38 8.43
N GLU A 740 -17.21 14.39 8.46
CA GLU A 740 -17.54 13.42 7.41
C GLU A 740 -17.97 14.10 6.10
N ALA A 741 -18.67 15.24 6.17
CA ALA A 741 -19.13 15.97 4.98
C ALA A 741 -17.97 16.40 4.04
N CYS A 742 -16.82 16.75 4.63
CA CYS A 742 -15.60 17.12 3.89
C CYS A 742 -14.66 15.93 3.71
N HIS A 743 -14.62 15.02 4.67
CA HIS A 743 -13.66 13.91 4.70
C HIS A 743 -14.16 12.64 4.01
N ILE A 744 -15.43 12.55 3.61
CA ILE A 744 -15.98 11.48 2.77
C ILE A 744 -16.53 12.12 1.47
N PRO A 745 -15.65 12.63 0.59
CA PRO A 745 -16.07 13.39 -0.58
C PRO A 745 -16.66 12.51 -1.69
N ARG A 746 -16.27 11.23 -1.75
CA ARG A 746 -16.68 10.27 -2.79
C ARG A 746 -16.50 8.85 -2.29
N LEU A 747 -17.42 7.94 -2.59
CA LEU A 747 -17.27 6.50 -2.35
C LEU A 747 -17.09 5.77 -3.69
N TYR A 748 -16.27 4.72 -3.68
CA TYR A 748 -15.94 3.94 -4.88
C TYR A 748 -16.61 2.55 -4.91
N ALA A 749 -17.14 2.09 -3.77
CA ALA A 749 -18.00 0.92 -3.77
C ALA A 749 -19.40 1.33 -4.23
N PRO A 750 -20.09 0.48 -5.01
CA PRO A 750 -21.45 0.77 -5.43
C PRO A 750 -22.39 0.79 -4.23
N ALA A 751 -23.43 1.60 -4.31
CA ALA A 751 -24.46 1.68 -3.28
C ALA A 751 -25.85 1.56 -3.90
N GLN A 752 -26.81 1.00 -3.17
CA GLN A 752 -28.18 0.82 -3.62
C GLN A 752 -28.81 2.19 -3.88
N GLU A 753 -29.49 2.31 -5.00
CA GLU A 753 -30.34 3.44 -5.34
C GLU A 753 -31.81 3.03 -5.25
N LEU A 754 -32.15 1.92 -5.89
CA LEU A 754 -33.50 1.35 -5.94
C LEU A 754 -33.45 -0.14 -5.61
N VAL A 755 -34.31 -0.58 -4.70
CA VAL A 755 -34.61 -1.99 -4.42
C VAL A 755 -36.06 -2.23 -4.84
N ASP A 756 -36.25 -2.90 -5.98
CA ASP A 756 -37.56 -3.25 -6.52
C ASP A 756 -37.96 -4.67 -6.11
N ARG A 757 -38.76 -4.75 -5.04
CA ARG A 757 -39.36 -6.01 -4.54
C ARG A 757 -40.72 -6.30 -5.15
N THR A 758 -41.11 -5.57 -6.20
CA THR A 758 -42.36 -5.81 -6.92
C THR A 758 -42.22 -6.93 -7.95
N VAL A 759 -40.98 -7.16 -8.37
CA VAL A 759 -40.53 -8.19 -9.32
C VAL A 759 -39.40 -9.03 -8.73
N LEU A 760 -39.23 -10.25 -9.23
CA LEU A 760 -38.12 -11.14 -8.84
C LEU A 760 -37.34 -11.58 -10.08
N GLY A 761 -36.01 -11.54 -9.97
CA GLY A 761 -35.09 -12.11 -10.95
C GLY A 761 -35.14 -13.64 -10.96
N PRO A 762 -34.48 -14.30 -11.93
CA PRO A 762 -34.48 -15.77 -12.05
C PRO A 762 -33.94 -16.51 -10.81
N ASP A 763 -33.10 -15.85 -10.02
CA ASP A 763 -32.56 -16.35 -8.75
C ASP A 763 -33.53 -16.20 -7.56
N GLY A 764 -34.73 -15.66 -7.81
CA GLY A 764 -35.75 -15.39 -6.81
C GLY A 764 -35.49 -14.16 -5.96
N ARG A 765 -34.53 -13.29 -6.33
CA ARG A 765 -34.20 -12.08 -5.57
C ARG A 765 -34.84 -10.82 -6.18
N PRO A 766 -35.09 -9.77 -5.37
CA PRO A 766 -35.50 -8.47 -5.87
C PRO A 766 -34.49 -7.87 -6.85
N LEU A 767 -34.95 -7.06 -7.80
CA LEU A 767 -34.04 -6.29 -8.65
C LEU A 767 -33.48 -5.09 -7.90
N VAL A 768 -32.20 -4.78 -8.14
CA VAL A 768 -31.48 -3.73 -7.41
C VAL A 768 -30.70 -2.87 -8.38
N THR A 769 -31.06 -1.58 -8.48
CA THR A 769 -30.25 -0.56 -9.15
C THR A 769 -29.23 0.02 -8.19
N ARG A 770 -28.01 0.24 -8.67
CA ARG A 770 -26.90 0.75 -7.87
C ARG A 770 -26.29 2.01 -8.48
N ARG A 771 -25.80 2.88 -7.60
CA ARG A 771 -25.03 4.08 -7.91
C ARG A 771 -23.57 3.73 -8.20
N GLY A 772 -22.92 4.62 -8.94
CA GLY A 772 -21.46 4.60 -9.13
C GLY A 772 -20.99 3.74 -10.29
N PHE A 773 -21.88 3.33 -11.19
CA PHE A 773 -21.56 2.64 -12.44
C PHE A 773 -21.63 3.59 -13.64
N GLU A 774 -20.78 3.33 -14.64
CA GLU A 774 -20.83 3.92 -15.98
C GLU A 774 -20.57 2.80 -16.99
N GLU A 775 -21.47 2.63 -17.96
CA GLU A 775 -21.27 1.69 -19.07
C GLU A 775 -20.34 2.35 -20.11
N VAL A 776 -19.24 1.68 -20.45
CA VAL A 776 -18.29 2.10 -21.48
C VAL A 776 -18.04 0.92 -22.41
N ASP A 777 -18.36 1.08 -23.70
CA ASP A 777 -18.20 0.04 -24.72
C ASP A 777 -18.86 -1.32 -24.38
N GLY A 778 -19.96 -1.29 -23.61
CA GLY A 778 -20.68 -2.48 -23.17
C GLY A 778 -20.13 -3.16 -21.91
N GLU A 779 -19.15 -2.55 -21.24
CA GLU A 779 -18.64 -2.98 -19.93
C GLU A 779 -19.00 -1.96 -18.84
N ASP A 780 -19.45 -2.45 -17.68
CA ASP A 780 -19.74 -1.60 -16.52
C ASP A 780 -18.48 -1.31 -15.72
N PHE A 781 -18.15 -0.03 -15.59
CA PHE A 781 -17.05 0.46 -14.75
C PHE A 781 -17.58 1.16 -13.51
N LEU A 782 -16.95 0.89 -12.37
CA LEU A 782 -17.14 1.67 -11.15
C LEU A 782 -16.41 3.00 -11.26
N THR A 783 -17.16 4.09 -11.23
CA THR A 783 -16.64 5.46 -11.26
C THR A 783 -16.75 6.14 -9.90
N GLY A 784 -17.46 5.51 -8.96
CA GLY A 784 -17.77 6.06 -7.66
C GLY A 784 -18.85 7.14 -7.70
N TRP A 785 -19.33 7.56 -6.54
CA TRP A 785 -20.46 8.47 -6.39
C TRP A 785 -20.28 9.38 -5.16
N THR A 786 -20.98 10.52 -5.18
CA THR A 786 -20.88 11.54 -4.13
C THR A 786 -22.10 11.44 -3.21
N PRO A 787 -21.90 11.34 -1.88
CA PRO A 787 -23.01 11.36 -0.92
C PRO A 787 -23.78 12.67 -0.93
N THR A 788 -25.08 12.56 -0.68
CA THR A 788 -25.94 13.69 -0.36
C THR A 788 -25.64 14.18 1.04
N LEU A 789 -25.62 15.49 1.25
CA LEU A 789 -25.52 16.06 2.59
C LEU A 789 -26.91 16.35 3.15
N LEU A 790 -27.24 15.79 4.31
CA LEU A 790 -28.52 16.02 5.00
C LEU A 790 -28.29 16.41 6.47
N PRO A 791 -29.20 17.18 7.09
CA PRO A 791 -29.10 17.47 8.52
C PRO A 791 -29.23 16.19 9.35
N GLN A 792 -28.29 15.99 10.26
CA GLN A 792 -28.40 14.97 11.29
C GLN A 792 -29.57 15.30 12.22
N ARG A 793 -30.27 14.27 12.67
CA ARG A 793 -31.42 14.39 13.57
C ARG A 793 -30.99 14.92 14.93
N GLU A 794 -29.85 14.44 15.41
CA GLU A 794 -29.12 14.90 16.59
C GLU A 794 -28.02 15.87 16.15
N GLY A 795 -27.84 16.99 16.86
CA GLY A 795 -26.84 18.01 16.54
C GLY A 795 -27.15 18.91 15.32
N GLY A 796 -27.94 18.45 14.34
CA GLY A 796 -28.42 19.28 13.22
C GLY A 796 -27.40 19.58 12.12
N LYS A 797 -26.16 19.11 12.25
CA LYS A 797 -25.09 19.33 11.26
C LYS A 797 -25.36 18.56 9.97
N LEU A 798 -24.91 19.09 8.84
CA LEU A 798 -24.97 18.38 7.57
C LEU A 798 -23.95 17.23 7.56
N ALA A 799 -24.42 16.02 7.28
CA ALA A 799 -23.61 14.81 7.19
C ALA A 799 -23.91 14.03 5.90
N PRO A 800 -22.97 13.19 5.43
CA PRO A 800 -23.17 12.41 4.21
C PRO A 800 -24.10 11.22 4.42
N PHE A 801 -25.05 11.05 3.49
CA PHE A 801 -26.01 9.95 3.45
C PHE A 801 -26.09 9.35 2.04
N ASN A 802 -26.42 8.05 1.97
CA ASN A 802 -27.03 7.46 0.79
C ASN A 802 -28.54 7.45 0.94
N LEU A 803 -29.26 7.67 -0.17
CA LEU A 803 -30.71 7.52 -0.23
C LEU A 803 -31.05 6.25 -0.98
N VAL A 804 -31.79 5.35 -0.32
CA VAL A 804 -32.24 4.08 -0.90
C VAL A 804 -33.76 4.13 -1.06
N THR A 805 -34.23 3.96 -2.29
CA THR A 805 -35.65 3.82 -2.59
C THR A 805 -36.03 2.35 -2.57
N THR A 806 -37.00 1.96 -1.75
CA THR A 806 -37.57 0.60 -1.76
C THR A 806 -38.99 0.63 -2.28
N VAL A 807 -39.30 -0.21 -3.26
CA VAL A 807 -40.66 -0.43 -3.75
C VAL A 807 -41.08 -1.85 -3.43
N ALA A 808 -42.25 -2.01 -2.81
CA ALA A 808 -42.72 -3.32 -2.36
C ALA A 808 -44.24 -3.45 -2.43
N TRP A 809 -44.69 -4.70 -2.45
CA TRP A 809 -46.08 -5.07 -2.20
C TRP A 809 -46.36 -5.11 -0.69
N VAL A 810 -47.52 -4.59 -0.28
CA VAL A 810 -48.06 -4.69 1.09
C VAL A 810 -49.46 -5.29 1.07
N ASP A 811 -49.85 -5.95 2.16
CA ASP A 811 -51.22 -6.43 2.37
C ASP A 811 -52.09 -5.31 2.96
N GLY A 812 -53.05 -4.81 2.19
CA GLY A 812 -53.85 -3.61 2.47
C GLY A 812 -54.50 -3.52 3.86
N PRO A 813 -55.01 -4.62 4.48
CA PRO A 813 -55.60 -4.55 5.82
C PRO A 813 -54.57 -4.36 6.94
N SER A 814 -53.36 -4.91 6.80
CA SER A 814 -52.30 -4.80 7.82
C SER A 814 -51.24 -3.76 7.49
N TRP A 815 -51.18 -3.34 6.22
CA TRP A 815 -50.04 -2.63 5.62
C TRP A 815 -48.70 -3.35 5.79
N ALA A 816 -48.74 -4.63 6.17
CA ALA A 816 -47.54 -5.44 6.33
C ALA A 816 -46.99 -5.74 4.94
N PRO A 817 -45.68 -5.56 4.73
CA PRO A 817 -45.03 -6.01 3.52
C PRO A 817 -45.23 -7.50 3.24
N VAL A 818 -45.36 -7.84 1.96
CA VAL A 818 -45.47 -9.23 1.53
C VAL A 818 -44.12 -9.92 1.77
N SER A 819 -44.16 -11.06 2.47
CA SER A 819 -42.94 -11.83 2.79
C SER A 819 -42.25 -12.38 1.54
N ASP A 820 -40.94 -12.63 1.62
CA ASP A 820 -40.17 -13.20 0.51
C ASP A 820 -40.67 -14.59 0.09
N ALA A 821 -41.12 -15.40 1.05
CA ALA A 821 -41.73 -16.69 0.75
C ALA A 821 -43.03 -16.53 -0.08
N THR A 822 -43.86 -15.56 0.29
CA THR A 822 -45.11 -15.27 -0.43
C THR A 822 -44.84 -14.65 -1.81
N LEU A 823 -43.86 -13.73 -1.91
CA LEU A 823 -43.41 -13.17 -3.19
C LEU A 823 -42.90 -14.27 -4.11
N ARG A 824 -42.04 -15.16 -3.61
CA ARG A 824 -41.53 -16.29 -4.41
C ARG A 824 -42.65 -17.23 -4.85
N ALA A 825 -43.59 -17.56 -3.96
CA ALA A 825 -44.75 -18.38 -4.33
C ALA A 825 -45.66 -17.70 -5.38
N ALA A 826 -45.73 -16.37 -5.36
CA ALA A 826 -46.48 -15.60 -6.36
C ALA A 826 -45.75 -15.55 -7.72
N TRP A 827 -44.42 -15.57 -7.75
CA TRP A 827 -43.65 -15.46 -8.99
C TRP A 827 -43.32 -16.80 -9.64
N PHE A 828 -43.19 -17.87 -8.86
CA PHE A 828 -42.65 -19.15 -9.33
C PHE A 828 -43.58 -20.35 -9.12
N VAL A 829 -43.42 -21.36 -9.98
CA VAL A 829 -43.87 -22.75 -9.77
C VAL A 829 -42.63 -23.64 -9.87
N GLY A 830 -42.15 -24.16 -8.74
CA GLY A 830 -40.80 -24.70 -8.67
C GLY A 830 -39.79 -23.57 -8.88
N ASP A 831 -38.87 -23.74 -9.83
CA ASP A 831 -37.86 -22.74 -10.21
C ASP A 831 -38.21 -21.98 -11.50
N ALA A 832 -39.36 -22.27 -12.12
CA ALA A 832 -39.82 -21.59 -13.33
C ALA A 832 -40.78 -20.44 -12.98
N PHE A 833 -40.70 -19.33 -13.73
CA PHE A 833 -41.69 -18.26 -13.65
C PHE A 833 -43.08 -18.79 -13.98
N ARG A 834 -44.11 -18.25 -13.30
CA ARG A 834 -45.50 -18.57 -13.59
C ARG A 834 -45.85 -18.23 -15.05
N PRO A 835 -46.50 -19.14 -15.81
CA PRO A 835 -46.87 -18.89 -17.21
C PRO A 835 -47.69 -17.62 -17.41
N GLU A 836 -48.55 -17.28 -16.44
CA GLU A 836 -49.38 -16.08 -16.49
C GLU A 836 -48.58 -14.78 -16.34
N LEU A 837 -47.43 -14.85 -15.65
CA LEU A 837 -46.52 -13.71 -15.52
C LEU A 837 -45.63 -13.59 -16.76
N VAL A 838 -45.11 -14.72 -17.29
CA VAL A 838 -44.38 -14.73 -18.57
C VAL A 838 -45.26 -14.11 -19.66
N ALA A 839 -46.52 -14.56 -19.81
CA ALA A 839 -47.46 -14.03 -20.79
C ALA A 839 -47.75 -12.52 -20.66
N ALA A 840 -47.52 -11.93 -19.49
CA ALA A 840 -47.78 -10.52 -19.21
C ALA A 840 -46.52 -9.64 -19.33
N LEU A 841 -45.33 -10.18 -19.09
CA LEU A 841 -44.07 -9.43 -19.03
C LEU A 841 -43.12 -9.69 -20.21
N ASP A 842 -43.20 -10.85 -20.88
CA ASP A 842 -42.36 -11.25 -22.02
C ASP A 842 -42.73 -10.43 -23.27
N ARG A 843 -41.90 -9.44 -23.60
CA ARG A 843 -42.14 -8.46 -24.67
C ARG A 843 -41.62 -8.96 -26.00
N ASP A 844 -40.49 -9.67 -26.00
CA ASP A 844 -39.87 -10.18 -27.23
C ASP A 844 -40.41 -11.55 -27.65
N ARG A 845 -41.18 -12.19 -26.76
CA ARG A 845 -41.88 -13.47 -26.94
C ARG A 845 -40.93 -14.65 -27.09
N ASP A 846 -39.78 -14.61 -26.44
CA ASP A 846 -38.83 -15.71 -26.41
C ASP A 846 -39.19 -16.82 -25.40
N GLY A 847 -40.20 -16.57 -24.56
CA GLY A 847 -40.69 -17.50 -23.54
C GLY A 847 -39.94 -17.44 -22.21
N ALA A 848 -39.02 -16.50 -22.05
CA ALA A 848 -38.29 -16.20 -20.82
C ALA A 848 -38.55 -14.75 -20.37
N LEU A 849 -38.02 -14.39 -19.20
CA LEU A 849 -38.07 -13.00 -18.71
C LEU A 849 -36.64 -12.51 -18.47
N SER A 850 -36.21 -11.56 -19.27
CA SER A 850 -34.95 -10.84 -19.08
C SER A 850 -35.08 -9.75 -18.00
N GLU A 851 -33.95 -9.27 -17.46
CA GLU A 851 -33.95 -8.18 -16.47
C GLU A 851 -34.61 -6.89 -17.01
N GLY A 852 -34.48 -6.63 -18.31
CA GLY A 852 -35.14 -5.50 -18.97
C GLY A 852 -36.67 -5.60 -19.06
N GLU A 853 -37.21 -6.82 -18.98
CA GLU A 853 -38.65 -7.12 -19.05
C GLU A 853 -39.32 -7.20 -17.68
N LEU A 854 -38.54 -7.46 -16.63
CA LEU A 854 -38.95 -7.48 -15.24
C LEU A 854 -39.25 -6.05 -14.72
N ARG A 855 -40.25 -5.39 -15.31
CA ARG A 855 -40.75 -4.07 -14.91
C ARG A 855 -42.27 -4.01 -15.01
N LEU A 856 -42.91 -3.34 -14.06
CA LEU A 856 -44.37 -3.15 -14.03
C LEU A 856 -44.76 -1.76 -14.57
N ASP A 857 -44.58 -1.59 -15.88
CA ASP A 857 -44.81 -0.34 -16.59
C ASP A 857 -46.29 -0.12 -16.93
N THR A 858 -47.07 -1.21 -17.10
CA THR A 858 -48.47 -1.15 -17.55
C THR A 858 -49.48 -1.63 -16.50
N PRO A 859 -50.75 -1.15 -16.54
CA PRO A 859 -51.82 -1.66 -15.68
C PRO A 859 -52.04 -3.18 -15.82
N GLU A 860 -51.82 -3.73 -17.01
CA GLU A 860 -51.97 -5.15 -17.31
C GLU A 860 -50.92 -5.99 -16.57
N GLN A 861 -49.65 -5.57 -16.61
CA GLN A 861 -48.55 -6.22 -15.87
C GLN A 861 -48.82 -6.19 -14.36
N GLN A 862 -49.24 -5.04 -13.84
CA GLN A 862 -49.60 -4.91 -12.43
C GLN A 862 -50.76 -5.82 -12.03
N LYS A 863 -51.79 -5.95 -12.89
CA LYS A 863 -52.93 -6.83 -12.65
C LYS A 863 -52.53 -8.30 -12.60
N ALA A 864 -51.60 -8.72 -13.46
CA ALA A 864 -51.08 -10.09 -13.46
C ALA A 864 -50.41 -10.43 -12.13
N VAL A 865 -49.48 -9.58 -11.66
CA VAL A 865 -48.78 -9.78 -10.38
C VAL A 865 -49.73 -9.72 -9.18
N ARG A 866 -50.69 -8.77 -9.15
CA ARG A 866 -51.72 -8.72 -8.10
C ARG A 866 -52.53 -9.99 -8.01
N THR A 867 -52.92 -10.54 -9.17
CA THR A 867 -53.68 -11.79 -9.24
C THR A 867 -52.88 -12.95 -8.67
N ALA A 868 -51.58 -13.03 -9.00
CA ALA A 868 -50.69 -14.05 -8.47
C ALA A 868 -50.47 -13.91 -6.95
N LEU A 869 -50.34 -12.68 -6.43
CA LEU A 869 -50.22 -12.42 -4.99
C LEU A 869 -51.48 -12.80 -4.21
N ILE A 870 -52.67 -12.53 -4.76
CA ILE A 870 -53.94 -12.96 -4.16
C ILE A 870 -54.01 -14.49 -4.12
N ALA A 871 -53.60 -15.16 -5.20
CA ALA A 871 -53.52 -16.62 -5.23
C ALA A 871 -52.50 -17.19 -4.22
N ALA A 872 -51.45 -16.42 -3.89
CA ALA A 872 -50.46 -16.75 -2.87
C ALA A 872 -50.88 -16.37 -1.43
N GLY A 873 -52.10 -15.86 -1.23
CA GLY A 873 -52.69 -15.60 0.09
C GLY A 873 -52.63 -14.15 0.57
N VAL A 874 -52.22 -13.19 -0.27
CA VAL A 874 -52.28 -11.76 0.06
C VAL A 874 -53.72 -11.24 -0.11
N ARG A 875 -54.30 -10.57 0.88
CA ARG A 875 -55.73 -10.23 0.88
C ARG A 875 -56.05 -9.04 -0.02
N ASP A 876 -55.26 -7.98 0.07
CA ASP A 876 -55.39 -6.79 -0.78
C ASP A 876 -54.00 -6.25 -1.15
N PRO A 877 -53.33 -6.81 -2.17
CA PRO A 877 -51.98 -6.39 -2.53
C PRO A 877 -51.97 -4.93 -2.98
N ARG A 878 -51.15 -4.08 -2.36
CA ARG A 878 -50.95 -2.67 -2.72
C ARG A 878 -49.47 -2.37 -2.94
N LEU A 879 -49.18 -1.43 -3.84
CA LEU A 879 -47.81 -0.95 -4.07
C LEU A 879 -47.50 0.23 -3.17
N VAL A 880 -46.33 0.22 -2.55
CA VAL A 880 -45.77 1.34 -1.80
C VAL A 880 -44.32 1.57 -2.23
N ALA A 881 -43.92 2.83 -2.31
CA ALA A 881 -42.52 3.21 -2.50
C ALA A 881 -42.09 4.12 -1.35
N GLN A 882 -40.90 3.89 -0.82
CA GLN A 882 -40.36 4.58 0.35
C GLN A 882 -38.90 4.93 0.13
N VAL A 883 -38.45 6.06 0.69
CA VAL A 883 -37.04 6.48 0.68
C VAL A 883 -36.53 6.50 2.10
N ASP A 884 -35.41 5.83 2.33
CA ASP A 884 -34.68 5.79 3.59
C ASP A 884 -33.30 6.44 3.42
N ALA A 885 -32.86 7.17 4.45
CA ALA A 885 -31.54 7.81 4.50
C ALA A 885 -30.58 6.97 5.35
N HIS A 886 -29.48 6.52 4.75
CA HIS A 886 -28.46 5.72 5.42
C HIS A 886 -27.20 6.56 5.61
N ALA A 887 -26.79 6.77 6.87
CA ALA A 887 -25.64 7.58 7.23
C ALA A 887 -24.32 6.93 6.79
N ILE A 888 -23.33 7.76 6.47
CA ILE A 888 -22.01 7.35 6.04
C ILE A 888 -20.97 7.92 7.01
N HIS A 889 -20.26 7.03 7.69
CA HIS A 889 -19.28 7.35 8.74
C HIS A 889 -17.87 6.83 8.40
N HIS A 890 -17.76 5.86 7.49
CA HIS A 890 -16.50 5.27 7.04
C HIS A 890 -16.14 5.71 5.61
N ASN A 891 -14.99 5.22 5.13
CA ASN A 891 -14.30 5.62 3.91
C ASN A 891 -13.61 6.98 4.04
N VAL A 892 -13.27 7.33 5.28
CA VAL A 892 -12.69 8.63 5.63
C VAL A 892 -11.37 8.80 4.88
N ALA A 893 -11.28 9.91 4.16
CA ALA A 893 -10.11 10.29 3.38
C ALA A 893 -9.14 11.12 4.22
N LEU A 894 -7.84 10.91 4.00
CA LEU A 894 -6.79 11.79 4.52
C LEU A 894 -7.01 13.22 4.02
N GLY A 895 -6.55 14.22 4.79
CA GLY A 895 -6.78 15.64 4.50
C GLY A 895 -6.37 16.12 3.09
N GLU A 896 -5.39 15.47 2.43
CA GLU A 896 -5.02 15.79 1.04
C GLU A 896 -6.09 15.38 0.00
N TRP A 897 -6.94 14.41 0.35
CA TRP A 897 -8.04 13.90 -0.49
C TRP A 897 -9.42 14.37 -0.02
N ALA A 898 -9.50 15.11 1.10
CA ALA A 898 -10.73 15.72 1.58
C ALA A 898 -11.16 16.91 0.69
N THR A 899 -12.43 17.29 0.72
CA THR A 899 -12.91 18.48 0.00
C THR A 899 -12.27 19.74 0.58
N ARG A 900 -11.32 20.32 -0.17
CA ARG A 900 -10.70 21.62 0.12
C ARG A 900 -11.09 22.74 -0.86
N ASP A 901 -11.77 22.37 -1.94
CA ASP A 901 -12.28 23.31 -2.93
C ASP A 901 -13.65 23.86 -2.48
N CYS A 902 -13.68 25.13 -2.11
CA CYS A 902 -14.90 25.82 -1.69
C CYS A 902 -15.99 25.78 -2.78
N THR A 903 -15.60 25.74 -4.06
CA THR A 903 -16.56 25.73 -5.18
C THR A 903 -17.40 24.46 -5.25
N ALA A 904 -16.93 23.36 -4.62
CA ALA A 904 -17.70 22.13 -4.48
C ALA A 904 -19.02 22.35 -3.71
N CYS A 905 -19.11 23.38 -2.87
CA CYS A 905 -20.31 23.72 -2.10
C CYS A 905 -20.86 25.14 -2.40
N HIS A 906 -20.00 26.09 -2.79
CA HIS A 906 -20.31 27.53 -2.81
C HIS A 906 -20.39 28.18 -4.20
N SER A 907 -20.56 27.45 -5.29
CA SER A 907 -20.60 28.06 -6.63
C SER A 907 -21.65 29.19 -6.76
N ASP A 908 -21.25 30.29 -7.41
CA ASP A 908 -22.15 31.35 -7.86
C ASP A 908 -23.23 30.76 -8.76
N ALA A 909 -24.45 31.31 -8.66
CA ALA A 909 -25.66 30.87 -9.35
C ALA A 909 -25.59 30.87 -10.89
N PHE A 910 -24.42 31.11 -11.49
CA PHE A 910 -24.18 31.16 -12.93
C PHE A 910 -23.81 29.79 -13.55
N PHE A 911 -23.36 28.79 -12.78
CA PHE A 911 -22.88 27.51 -13.36
C PHE A 911 -23.32 26.18 -12.71
N GLY A 912 -24.14 26.16 -11.65
CA GLY A 912 -24.66 24.88 -11.16
C GLY A 912 -25.15 24.89 -9.71
N THR A 913 -25.96 23.89 -9.37
CA THR A 913 -26.55 23.65 -8.04
C THR A 913 -25.49 23.36 -6.98
N ARG A 914 -25.57 24.05 -5.83
CA ARG A 914 -24.72 23.83 -4.64
C ARG A 914 -24.85 22.39 -4.14
N ARG A 915 -23.76 21.69 -3.77
CA ARG A 915 -23.80 20.30 -3.25
C ARG A 915 -24.85 20.07 -2.13
N PRO A 916 -25.03 20.95 -1.13
CA PRO A 916 -26.10 20.79 -0.12
C PRO A 916 -27.53 20.89 -0.66
N ALA A 917 -27.71 21.48 -1.85
CA ALA A 917 -29.00 21.71 -2.49
C ALA A 917 -29.12 20.98 -3.85
N ALA A 918 -28.19 20.07 -4.16
CA ALA A 918 -28.19 19.33 -5.40
C ALA A 918 -29.29 18.25 -5.36
N SER A 919 -30.05 18.15 -6.44
CA SER A 919 -31.00 17.05 -6.60
C SER A 919 -30.28 15.72 -6.72
N VAL A 920 -30.79 14.70 -6.06
CA VAL A 920 -30.20 13.36 -6.04
C VAL A 920 -31.20 12.37 -6.60
N SER A 921 -30.73 11.54 -7.54
CA SER A 921 -31.56 10.50 -8.16
C SER A 921 -32.01 9.52 -7.09
N LEU A 922 -33.31 9.33 -6.95
CA LEU A 922 -33.91 8.37 -6.04
C LEU A 922 -34.11 7.03 -6.73
N ALA A 923 -34.54 7.07 -7.98
CA ALA A 923 -34.76 5.88 -8.79
C ALA A 923 -34.88 6.27 -10.27
N PRO A 924 -34.24 5.51 -11.19
CA PRO A 924 -34.37 5.75 -12.63
C PRO A 924 -35.82 5.52 -13.12
N TYR A 925 -36.58 4.67 -12.43
CA TYR A 925 -38.01 4.46 -12.65
C TYR A 925 -38.67 3.98 -11.35
N LEU A 926 -40.00 4.06 -11.26
CA LEU A 926 -40.75 3.36 -10.21
C LEU A 926 -41.93 2.59 -10.84
N PRO A 927 -42.14 1.32 -10.44
CA PRO A 927 -43.29 0.52 -10.84
C PRO A 927 -44.61 1.27 -10.71
N ALA A 928 -45.47 1.19 -11.72
CA ALA A 928 -46.79 1.82 -11.73
C ALA A 928 -46.82 3.36 -11.54
N GLY A 929 -45.67 4.03 -11.59
CA GLY A 929 -45.55 5.45 -11.34
C GLY A 929 -45.89 5.88 -9.91
N VAL A 930 -45.82 4.97 -8.93
CA VAL A 930 -46.04 5.27 -7.51
C VAL A 930 -45.09 6.38 -7.06
N THR A 931 -45.61 7.39 -6.35
CA THR A 931 -44.78 8.45 -5.78
C THR A 931 -44.14 7.94 -4.50
N PRO A 932 -42.81 8.01 -4.36
CA PRO A 932 -42.13 7.52 -3.17
C PRO A 932 -42.37 8.47 -1.99
N VAL A 933 -42.55 7.89 -0.81
CA VAL A 933 -42.76 8.63 0.43
C VAL A 933 -41.45 8.69 1.19
N LEU A 934 -41.01 9.90 1.56
CA LEU A 934 -39.84 10.09 2.40
C LEU A 934 -40.11 9.55 3.80
N ARG A 935 -39.28 8.63 4.29
CA ARG A 935 -39.39 8.14 5.66
C ARG A 935 -38.54 8.99 6.58
N ASP A 936 -39.21 9.72 7.47
CA ASP A 936 -38.51 10.45 8.53
C ASP A 936 -38.15 9.49 9.68
N ARG A 937 -37.23 8.55 9.42
CA ARG A 937 -36.67 7.56 10.36
C ARG A 937 -35.15 7.48 10.14
N GLY A 938 -34.39 7.19 11.19
CA GLY A 938 -32.91 7.11 11.13
C GLY A 938 -32.19 8.41 11.52
N GLU A 939 -30.88 8.46 11.27
CA GLU A 939 -30.01 9.55 11.69
C GLU A 939 -30.18 10.83 10.87
N GLY A 940 -30.69 10.75 9.63
CA GLY A 940 -30.86 11.89 8.73
C GLY A 940 -32.29 12.44 8.70
N ARG A 941 -32.44 13.76 8.58
CA ARG A 941 -33.74 14.41 8.33
C ARG A 941 -33.98 14.54 6.82
N LEU A 942 -35.02 13.90 6.32
CA LEU A 942 -35.46 13.99 4.93
C LEU A 942 -36.51 15.10 4.75
N ASP A 943 -36.06 16.36 4.77
CA ASP A 943 -36.87 17.53 4.47
C ASP A 943 -36.57 18.05 3.05
N GLY A 944 -37.54 17.94 2.14
CA GLY A 944 -37.34 18.31 0.74
C GLY A 944 -38.49 17.88 -0.17
N ALA A 945 -38.30 18.10 -1.47
CA ALA A 945 -39.28 17.79 -2.51
C ALA A 945 -38.84 16.57 -3.32
N VAL A 946 -39.78 15.66 -3.56
CA VAL A 946 -39.63 14.60 -4.57
C VAL A 946 -40.23 15.10 -5.88
N THR A 947 -39.43 15.10 -6.94
CA THR A 947 -39.84 15.53 -8.29
C THR A 947 -39.47 14.48 -9.33
N ARG A 948 -39.99 14.63 -10.55
CA ARG A 948 -39.56 13.84 -11.71
C ARG A 948 -38.80 14.73 -12.67
N ASP A 949 -37.68 14.23 -13.18
CA ASP A 949 -36.94 14.93 -14.23
C ASP A 949 -37.52 14.66 -15.63
N ALA A 950 -36.89 15.23 -16.66
CA ALA A 950 -37.31 15.10 -18.05
C ALA A 950 -37.24 13.65 -18.60
N SER A 951 -36.42 12.79 -17.99
CA SER A 951 -36.34 11.36 -18.32
C SER A 951 -37.42 10.52 -17.62
N GLY A 952 -38.13 11.12 -16.66
CA GLY A 952 -39.15 10.45 -15.84
C GLY A 952 -38.59 9.83 -14.55
N ALA A 953 -37.28 9.90 -14.34
CA ALA A 953 -36.61 9.45 -13.12
C ALA A 953 -36.99 10.34 -11.93
N PHE A 954 -37.07 9.73 -10.75
CA PHE A 954 -37.43 10.43 -9.52
C PHE A 954 -36.19 11.03 -8.87
N GLN A 955 -36.31 12.26 -8.42
CA GLN A 955 -35.24 13.06 -7.81
C GLN A 955 -35.70 13.57 -6.45
N PHE A 956 -34.81 13.59 -5.47
CA PHE A 956 -34.99 14.28 -4.21
C PHE A 956 -34.19 15.59 -4.21
N THR A 957 -34.85 16.70 -3.91
CA THR A 957 -34.20 18.01 -3.71
C THR A 957 -34.36 18.42 -2.25
N PRO A 958 -33.27 18.55 -1.47
CA PRO A 958 -33.33 19.04 -0.09
C PRO A 958 -33.97 20.43 0.00
N SER A 959 -34.70 20.71 1.08
CA SER A 959 -35.33 22.03 1.29
C SER A 959 -34.25 23.11 1.51
N SER A 960 -34.44 24.33 0.98
CA SER A 960 -33.46 25.41 1.17
C SER A 960 -33.32 25.85 2.63
N ALA A 961 -34.38 25.71 3.44
CA ALA A 961 -34.37 25.97 4.89
C ALA A 961 -33.55 24.94 5.67
N SER A 962 -33.49 23.69 5.20
CA SER A 962 -32.66 22.63 5.80
C SER A 962 -31.16 22.78 5.53
N THR A 963 -30.77 23.65 4.58
CA THR A 963 -29.36 23.93 4.24
C THR A 963 -28.73 25.08 5.03
N THR A 964 -29.52 25.77 5.86
CA THR A 964 -29.05 26.81 6.78
C THR A 964 -29.23 26.28 8.20
N ALA A 965 -28.14 25.98 8.91
CA ALA A 965 -28.21 25.82 10.36
C ALA A 965 -28.84 27.09 10.93
N GLU A 966 -29.91 26.98 11.73
CA GLU A 966 -30.55 28.12 12.38
C GLU A 966 -29.54 28.79 13.32
N GLY A 967 -28.86 29.81 12.80
CA GLY A 967 -27.83 30.58 13.49
C GLY A 967 -27.74 31.97 12.90
N GLY A 968 -28.71 32.82 13.23
CA GLY A 968 -28.61 34.28 13.28
C GLY A 968 -28.16 35.02 12.01
N SER A 969 -29.09 35.76 11.41
CA SER A 969 -28.74 36.89 10.55
C SER A 969 -27.73 37.83 11.26
N ARG A 970 -26.53 37.98 10.71
CA ARG A 970 -25.73 39.20 10.76
C ARG A 970 -24.68 39.24 9.68
#